data_AF-A0A8B6XG36-F1
#
_entry.id   AF-A0A8B6XG36-F1
#
_cell.length_a   1.000
_cell.length_b   1.000
_cell.length_c   1.000
_cell.angle_alpha   90.00
_cell.angle_beta   90.00
_cell.angle_gamma   90.00
#
_symmetry.space_group_name_H-M   'P 1'
#
loop_
_entity.id
_entity.type
_entity.pdbx_description
1 polymer ?
#
loop_
_entity_poly.entity_id
_entity_poly.type
_entity_poly.pdbx_seq_one_letter_code
_entity_poly.pdbx_strand_id
1 'polypeptide(L)'
;MTFWFYIVVFCWLVIYTANAKDESKISSPNFADAIIEKSNSLNPKGGSKYEKKKESFKASVGNAKEKIKEFGNNDKVAEGISGVGDGLTQLVGGISSGSWQDMLLGGLSIVGTLASLAGPMGAALSTILSLVSMVFGLFGGSQEAEESQEGMLKRVIDDALTRARADELKAEAEGLKKAISSIRNSVNQFREENSISENQATELYNQAFRGLTFFGLLKYQIDKYCDCAVENPNDEEKVRKAKENSDRCLEFLNLYADLSILRQLLIADMASLVGSVGLNGTAINLLSLTEKEKISDKDILFFLLDPINNKDQRFCIAQYFGVPGKYPTLQAYLGSLTQASTGEIVTKHVVICSQKQLLGLCYKLEPKNYDEKDLLGWANDIKSIYVSDGLVVYGYSSDQRKGASYGPFPGATVIGLTPGDWKSIKINPLTEIKKRVRVCEKERLSQDGRCDELAVNDYPDLKMVSGTDGDILTRESNKCIFPFTFNNVRYNKCTNKDGKDYWCATSVNSDLSYNKWDYCVFPQTWSEKILSISIPESVQVWLYTEENYKGTAYGPFIGANTIDKVCGGAKTKSMKVSNSDKKSSEMVKICRGASFSQMCDFIETNAYPNLVIHGCYWHNEGTKIKSMRVPGGLAVYMWTGENYKGRPIGPYFGPVSVSVVDGGEPSEEPNDKSQIKSLKIVPYKPVAVDSVKRKFSKGKSKNHKE
;
A
#
# COMPACT_ATOMS: atom_id res chain seq x y z
N MET A 1 14.62 -5.15 61.99
CA MET A 1 13.45 -5.76 61.32
C MET A 1 12.45 -4.66 60.95
N THR A 2 12.80 -3.80 59.99
CA THR A 2 11.90 -2.76 59.40
C THR A 2 12.52 -2.04 58.19
N PHE A 3 13.58 -2.60 57.57
CA PHE A 3 14.27 -1.97 56.43
C PHE A 3 14.38 -2.88 55.19
N TRP A 4 13.94 -4.13 55.28
CA TRP A 4 13.93 -5.10 54.17
C TRP A 4 12.57 -5.25 53.48
N PHE A 5 11.50 -4.73 54.08
CA PHE A 5 10.15 -4.80 53.51
C PHE A 5 9.83 -3.68 52.50
N TYR A 6 10.56 -2.56 52.52
CA TYR A 6 10.31 -1.44 51.60
C TYR A 6 10.95 -1.61 50.22
N ILE A 7 12.02 -2.41 50.09
CA ILE A 7 12.68 -2.66 48.80
C ILE A 7 11.92 -3.71 47.97
N VAL A 8 11.25 -4.68 48.63
CA VAL A 8 10.49 -5.72 47.94
C VAL A 8 9.15 -5.19 47.41
N VAL A 9 8.52 -4.22 48.09
CA VAL A 9 7.25 -3.63 47.63
C VAL A 9 7.46 -2.57 46.52
N PHE A 10 8.58 -1.86 46.51
CA PHE A 10 8.88 -0.91 45.42
C PHE A 10 9.33 -1.59 44.12
N CYS A 11 10.00 -2.76 44.19
CA CYS A 11 10.26 -3.57 43.00
C CYS A 11 8.99 -4.25 42.44
N TRP A 12 7.97 -4.49 43.27
CA TRP A 12 6.70 -5.06 42.81
C TRP A 12 5.76 -4.02 42.16
N LEU A 13 5.85 -2.74 42.55
CA LEU A 13 5.04 -1.66 41.96
C LEU A 13 5.59 -1.11 40.63
N VAL A 14 6.91 -1.22 40.38
CA VAL A 14 7.51 -0.85 39.09
C VAL A 14 7.28 -1.91 37.99
N ILE A 15 6.90 -3.14 38.37
CA ILE A 15 6.60 -4.22 37.41
C ILE A 15 5.10 -4.23 37.00
N TYR A 16 4.21 -3.48 37.69
CA TYR A 16 2.76 -3.56 37.46
C TYR A 16 2.07 -2.31 36.89
N THR A 17 2.82 -1.27 36.48
CA THR A 17 2.23 -0.10 35.78
C THR A 17 2.96 0.34 34.50
N ALA A 18 3.78 -0.53 33.91
CA ALA A 18 4.24 -0.38 32.52
C ALA A 18 3.46 -1.30 31.58
N ASN A 19 2.14 -1.10 31.54
CA ASN A 19 1.25 -1.68 30.55
C ASN A 19 1.09 -0.68 29.38
N ALA A 20 1.89 -0.89 28.33
CA ALA A 20 1.54 -0.58 26.95
C ALA A 20 2.42 -1.46 26.05
N LYS A 21 2.20 -2.77 26.14
CA LYS A 21 2.50 -3.69 25.05
C LYS A 21 1.53 -3.39 23.93
N ASP A 22 2.04 -3.16 22.73
CA ASP A 22 1.43 -3.68 21.50
C ASP A 22 2.54 -3.98 20.50
N GLU A 23 3.48 -4.84 20.92
CA GLU A 23 4.17 -5.75 20.00
C GLU A 23 3.63 -7.14 20.31
N SER A 24 2.75 -7.64 19.45
CA SER A 24 2.27 -9.02 19.50
C SER A 24 3.41 -9.97 19.13
N LYS A 25 4.24 -10.35 20.12
CA LYS A 25 5.03 -11.58 20.04
C LYS A 25 4.06 -12.76 20.14
N ILE A 26 3.57 -13.20 18.99
CA ILE A 26 2.78 -14.42 18.85
C ILE A 26 3.73 -15.60 19.06
N SER A 27 3.58 -16.30 20.18
CA SER A 27 4.19 -17.61 20.36
C SER A 27 3.46 -18.63 19.48
N SER A 28 4.23 -19.63 19.02
CA SER A 28 3.86 -20.81 18.20
C SER A 28 2.44 -21.41 18.37
N PRO A 29 1.75 -21.40 19.54
CA PRO A 29 0.43 -22.02 19.66
C PRO A 29 -0.74 -21.27 18.99
N ASN A 30 -0.64 -19.95 18.74
CA ASN A 30 -1.77 -19.12 18.32
C ASN A 30 -1.88 -18.92 16.80
N PHE A 31 -0.96 -19.48 16.02
CA PHE A 31 -0.90 -19.30 14.58
C PHE A 31 -2.11 -19.89 13.83
N ALA A 32 -2.38 -21.17 14.05
CA ALA A 32 -3.52 -21.86 13.43
C ALA A 32 -4.84 -21.27 13.92
N ASP A 33 -4.90 -20.84 15.18
CA ASP A 33 -6.08 -20.18 15.73
C ASP A 33 -6.27 -18.78 15.13
N ALA A 34 -5.20 -18.03 14.87
CA ALA A 34 -5.25 -16.75 14.15
C ALA A 34 -5.64 -16.91 12.68
N ILE A 35 -5.16 -17.95 11.98
CA ILE A 35 -5.61 -18.28 10.61
C ILE A 35 -7.07 -18.73 10.61
N ILE A 36 -7.48 -19.57 11.56
CA ILE A 36 -8.87 -20.04 11.69
C ILE A 36 -9.78 -18.88 12.07
N GLU A 37 -9.37 -18.00 12.98
CA GLU A 37 -10.08 -16.79 13.41
C GLU A 37 -10.18 -15.80 12.25
N LYS A 38 -9.10 -15.58 11.50
CA LYS A 38 -9.14 -14.69 10.34
C LYS A 38 -9.93 -15.30 9.19
N SER A 39 -9.87 -16.62 8.97
CA SER A 39 -10.78 -17.38 8.11
C SER A 39 -12.25 -17.29 8.58
N ASN A 40 -12.49 -17.24 9.88
CA ASN A 40 -13.81 -17.01 10.47
C ASN A 40 -14.28 -15.57 10.23
N SER A 41 -13.37 -14.59 10.28
CA SER A 41 -13.62 -13.17 10.00
C SER A 41 -13.78 -12.87 8.50
N LEU A 42 -13.15 -13.67 7.63
CA LEU A 42 -13.34 -13.67 6.19
C LEU A 42 -14.75 -14.22 5.91
N ASN A 43 -15.67 -13.30 5.65
CA ASN A 43 -17.08 -13.60 5.44
C ASN A 43 -17.57 -13.22 4.02
N PRO A 44 -17.11 -13.88 2.94
CA PRO A 44 -17.92 -13.99 1.75
C PRO A 44 -18.81 -15.22 1.96
N LYS A 45 -20.11 -15.00 2.15
CA LYS A 45 -21.07 -16.08 2.39
C LYS A 45 -21.35 -16.90 1.13
N GLY A 46 -20.37 -17.57 0.54
CA GLY A 46 -20.69 -18.60 -0.48
C GLY A 46 -21.59 -19.67 0.14
N GLY A 47 -22.54 -20.24 -0.62
CA GLY A 47 -23.49 -21.26 -0.13
C GLY A 47 -22.85 -22.54 0.43
N SER A 48 -23.65 -23.60 0.62
CA SER A 48 -23.24 -24.88 1.26
C SER A 48 -21.96 -25.53 0.71
N LYS A 49 -21.55 -25.20 -0.51
CA LYS A 49 -20.31 -25.65 -1.17
C LYS A 49 -19.05 -24.87 -0.76
N TYR A 50 -19.17 -23.57 -0.48
CA TYR A 50 -18.07 -22.75 0.05
C TYR A 50 -17.83 -23.07 1.53
N GLU A 51 -18.90 -23.28 2.31
CA GLU A 51 -18.75 -23.78 3.70
C GLU A 51 -18.03 -25.13 3.73
N LYS A 52 -18.27 -26.04 2.77
CA LYS A 52 -17.47 -27.27 2.63
C LYS A 52 -15.99 -27.01 2.30
N LYS A 53 -15.67 -26.04 1.43
CA LYS A 53 -14.27 -25.66 1.14
C LYS A 53 -13.61 -24.93 2.32
N LYS A 54 -14.37 -24.13 3.07
CA LYS A 54 -13.94 -23.45 4.31
C LYS A 54 -13.72 -24.44 5.44
N GLU A 55 -14.60 -25.42 5.62
CA GLU A 55 -14.40 -26.52 6.56
C GLU A 55 -13.23 -27.42 6.16
N SER A 56 -13.06 -27.70 4.86
CA SER A 56 -11.88 -28.40 4.35
C SER A 56 -10.60 -27.59 4.61
N PHE A 57 -10.60 -26.28 4.36
CA PHE A 57 -9.51 -25.37 4.70
C PHE A 57 -9.22 -25.35 6.21
N LYS A 58 -10.25 -25.24 7.05
CA LYS A 58 -10.12 -25.30 8.52
C LYS A 58 -9.58 -26.64 9.00
N ALA A 59 -10.03 -27.75 8.41
CA ALA A 59 -9.53 -29.07 8.69
C ALA A 59 -8.05 -29.20 8.27
N SER A 60 -7.68 -28.67 7.10
CA SER A 60 -6.28 -28.59 6.66
C SER A 60 -5.42 -27.74 7.60
N VAL A 61 -5.92 -26.60 8.09
CA VAL A 61 -5.23 -25.75 9.07
C VAL A 61 -5.18 -26.41 10.47
N GLY A 62 -6.19 -27.21 10.83
CA GLY A 62 -6.16 -28.05 12.04
C GLY A 62 -5.10 -29.15 11.95
N ASN A 63 -5.05 -29.88 10.84
CA ASN A 63 -4.04 -30.91 10.57
C ASN A 63 -2.63 -30.31 10.49
N ALA A 64 -2.51 -29.09 9.96
CA ALA A 64 -1.29 -28.30 9.97
C ALA A 64 -0.79 -28.03 11.38
N LYS A 65 -1.70 -27.55 12.25
CA LYS A 65 -1.44 -27.27 13.67
C LYS A 65 -0.88 -28.50 14.38
N GLU A 66 -1.40 -29.67 14.09
CA GLU A 66 -0.94 -30.93 14.68
C GLU A 66 0.47 -31.31 14.22
N LYS A 67 0.76 -31.23 12.91
CA LYS A 67 2.12 -31.49 12.38
C LYS A 67 3.16 -30.48 12.87
N ILE A 68 2.76 -29.22 13.09
CA ILE A 68 3.66 -28.18 13.60
C ILE A 68 4.08 -28.44 15.06
N LYS A 69 3.21 -29.05 15.88
CA LYS A 69 3.54 -29.40 17.28
C LYS A 69 4.72 -30.36 17.39
N GLU A 70 5.00 -31.15 16.34
CA GLU A 70 6.11 -32.09 16.29
C GLU A 70 7.50 -31.40 16.27
N PHE A 71 7.56 -30.09 15.99
CA PHE A 71 8.82 -29.33 15.87
C PHE A 71 9.30 -28.65 17.17
N GLY A 72 8.53 -28.74 18.26
CA GLY A 72 8.91 -28.18 19.58
C GLY A 72 9.09 -26.64 19.59
N ASN A 73 9.71 -26.11 20.65
CA ASN A 73 9.96 -24.67 20.86
C ASN A 73 11.20 -24.16 20.09
N ASN A 74 11.21 -24.27 18.76
CA ASN A 74 12.22 -23.59 17.95
C ASN A 74 11.68 -22.25 17.43
N ASP A 75 12.13 -21.15 18.03
CA ASP A 75 11.62 -19.80 17.77
C ASP A 75 11.72 -19.38 16.29
N LYS A 76 12.76 -19.81 15.56
CA LYS A 76 12.93 -19.49 14.13
C LYS A 76 11.97 -20.27 13.23
N VAL A 77 11.69 -21.52 13.58
CA VAL A 77 10.70 -22.35 12.86
C VAL A 77 9.31 -21.82 13.14
N ALA A 78 9.02 -21.41 14.39
CA ALA A 78 7.77 -20.78 14.76
C ALA A 78 7.54 -19.44 14.03
N GLU A 79 8.56 -18.59 13.93
CA GLU A 79 8.52 -17.33 13.19
C GLU A 79 8.27 -17.56 11.68
N GLY A 80 8.95 -18.54 11.08
CA GLY A 80 8.72 -18.94 9.69
C GLY A 80 7.31 -19.49 9.46
N ILE A 81 6.79 -20.29 10.38
CA ILE A 81 5.40 -20.76 10.30
C ILE A 81 4.43 -19.59 10.37
N SER A 82 4.63 -18.65 11.32
CA SER A 82 3.80 -17.45 11.46
C SER A 82 3.76 -16.61 10.19
N GLY A 83 4.93 -16.34 9.59
CA GLY A 83 5.02 -15.59 8.33
C GLY A 83 4.29 -16.27 7.18
N VAL A 84 4.40 -17.60 7.06
CA VAL A 84 3.66 -18.37 6.05
C VAL A 84 2.15 -18.19 6.23
N GLY A 85 1.59 -18.29 7.43
CA GLY A 85 0.13 -18.17 7.57
C GLY A 85 -0.43 -16.77 7.53
N ASP A 86 0.35 -15.74 7.86
CA ASP A 86 -0.04 -14.37 7.54
C ASP A 86 -0.17 -14.20 6.02
N GLY A 87 0.82 -14.69 5.27
CA GLY A 87 0.80 -14.74 3.82
C GLY A 87 -0.36 -15.56 3.24
N LEU A 88 -0.62 -16.76 3.78
CA LEU A 88 -1.74 -17.61 3.36
C LEU A 88 -3.09 -16.96 3.64
N THR A 89 -3.22 -16.28 4.78
CA THR A 89 -4.45 -15.56 5.13
C THR A 89 -4.72 -14.42 4.16
N GLN A 90 -3.69 -13.64 3.81
CA GLN A 90 -3.80 -12.57 2.83
C GLN A 90 -4.08 -13.12 1.43
N LEU A 91 -3.40 -14.20 1.03
CA LEU A 91 -3.59 -14.88 -0.25
C LEU A 91 -5.05 -15.37 -0.41
N VAL A 92 -5.57 -16.07 0.60
CA VAL A 92 -6.99 -16.52 0.64
C VAL A 92 -7.94 -15.33 0.67
N GLY A 93 -7.60 -14.27 1.41
CA GLY A 93 -8.34 -13.01 1.42
C GLY A 93 -8.43 -12.37 0.03
N GLY A 94 -7.33 -12.32 -0.72
CA GLY A 94 -7.29 -11.79 -2.09
C GLY A 94 -8.16 -12.59 -3.06
N ILE A 95 -8.08 -13.92 -3.00
CA ILE A 95 -8.91 -14.79 -3.86
C ILE A 95 -10.38 -14.68 -3.51
N SER A 96 -10.68 -14.76 -2.22
CA SER A 96 -12.06 -14.65 -1.74
C SER A 96 -12.64 -13.24 -1.89
N SER A 97 -11.82 -12.21 -2.16
CA SER A 97 -12.26 -10.85 -2.48
C SER A 97 -12.20 -10.52 -3.97
N GLY A 98 -11.72 -11.44 -4.81
CA GLY A 98 -11.49 -11.18 -6.24
C GLY A 98 -10.40 -10.14 -6.50
N SER A 99 -9.53 -9.89 -5.52
CA SER A 99 -8.39 -8.98 -5.59
C SER A 99 -7.13 -9.76 -5.88
N TRP A 100 -6.72 -9.78 -7.15
CA TRP A 100 -5.51 -10.48 -7.54
C TRP A 100 -4.25 -9.77 -7.03
N GLN A 101 -4.26 -8.45 -6.79
CA GLN A 101 -3.14 -7.78 -6.14
C GLN A 101 -2.93 -8.30 -4.71
N ASP A 102 -3.99 -8.40 -3.91
CA ASP A 102 -3.90 -8.90 -2.54
C ASP A 102 -3.47 -10.38 -2.52
N MET A 103 -3.87 -11.15 -3.54
CA MET A 103 -3.36 -12.50 -3.77
C MET A 103 -1.84 -12.47 -4.00
N LEU A 104 -1.34 -11.64 -4.92
CA LEU A 104 0.11 -11.54 -5.16
C LEU A 104 0.87 -11.11 -3.91
N LEU A 105 0.36 -10.13 -3.16
CA LEU A 105 0.99 -9.65 -1.92
C LEU A 105 1.08 -10.75 -0.86
N GLY A 106 -0.01 -11.50 -0.62
CA GLY A 106 0.02 -12.65 0.29
C GLY A 106 0.95 -13.76 -0.20
N GLY A 107 0.99 -13.97 -1.52
CA GLY A 107 1.87 -14.90 -2.18
C GLY A 107 3.35 -14.60 -2.00
N LEU A 108 3.73 -13.35 -2.15
CA LEU A 108 5.11 -12.89 -1.98
C LEU A 108 5.63 -13.17 -0.58
N SER A 109 4.80 -12.98 0.45
CA SER A 109 5.13 -13.32 1.84
C SER A 109 5.45 -14.82 1.98
N ILE A 110 4.61 -15.69 1.41
CA ILE A 110 4.82 -17.15 1.43
C ILE A 110 6.15 -17.52 0.76
N VAL A 111 6.42 -16.98 -0.45
CA VAL A 111 7.66 -17.25 -1.19
C VAL A 111 8.88 -16.83 -0.37
N GLY A 112 8.84 -15.62 0.20
CA GLY A 112 9.93 -15.09 1.03
C GLY A 112 10.26 -16.00 2.21
N THR A 113 9.23 -16.49 2.91
CA THR A 113 9.43 -17.38 4.05
C THR A 113 9.89 -18.79 3.63
N LEU A 114 9.38 -19.35 2.53
CA LEU A 114 9.86 -20.64 2.02
C LEU A 114 11.32 -20.59 1.60
N ALA A 115 11.75 -19.50 0.96
CA ALA A 115 13.14 -19.33 0.53
C ALA A 115 14.10 -19.27 1.73
N SER A 116 13.73 -18.61 2.83
CA SER A 116 14.58 -18.55 4.03
C SER A 116 14.74 -19.92 4.72
N LEU A 117 13.73 -20.78 4.64
CA LEU A 117 13.73 -22.13 5.20
C LEU A 117 14.53 -23.13 4.34
N ALA A 118 14.65 -22.89 3.03
CA ALA A 118 15.47 -23.68 2.12
C ALA A 118 17.00 -23.54 2.37
N GLY A 119 17.41 -22.63 3.24
CA GLY A 119 18.79 -22.47 3.73
C GLY A 119 19.19 -23.49 4.82
N PRO A 120 19.88 -23.09 5.91
CA PRO A 120 20.39 -24.02 6.94
C PRO A 120 19.33 -24.78 7.75
N MET A 121 18.03 -24.62 7.43
CA MET A 121 16.88 -25.14 8.19
C MET A 121 16.03 -26.16 7.40
N GLY A 122 16.62 -26.87 6.44
CA GLY A 122 15.91 -27.79 5.51
C GLY A 122 15.07 -28.90 6.14
N ALA A 123 15.26 -29.25 7.42
CA ALA A 123 14.48 -30.29 8.11
C ALA A 123 13.00 -29.90 8.36
N ALA A 124 12.68 -28.60 8.47
CA ALA A 124 11.30 -28.13 8.65
C ALA A 124 10.54 -27.92 7.32
N LEU A 125 11.27 -27.98 6.19
CA LEU A 125 10.77 -27.57 4.89
C LEU A 125 9.67 -28.49 4.35
N SER A 126 9.79 -29.82 4.50
CA SER A 126 8.79 -30.77 4.01
C SER A 126 7.41 -30.58 4.65
N THR A 127 7.38 -30.28 5.95
CA THR A 127 6.14 -29.99 6.66
C THR A 127 5.53 -28.69 6.17
N ILE A 128 6.32 -27.62 6.09
CA ILE A 128 5.84 -26.31 5.64
C ILE A 128 5.40 -26.34 4.16
N LEU A 129 6.11 -27.08 3.31
CA LEU A 129 5.69 -27.32 1.93
C LEU A 129 4.39 -28.11 1.85
N SER A 130 4.14 -29.07 2.74
CA SER A 130 2.84 -29.74 2.79
C SER A 130 1.69 -28.78 3.15
N LEU A 131 1.95 -27.78 4.01
CA LEU A 131 0.97 -26.73 4.37
C LEU A 131 0.63 -25.83 3.20
N VAL A 132 1.67 -25.31 2.56
CA VAL A 132 1.54 -24.45 1.39
C VAL A 132 0.87 -25.22 0.24
N SER A 133 1.15 -26.52 0.13
CA SER A 133 0.57 -27.38 -0.90
C SER A 133 -0.91 -27.50 -0.65
N MET A 134 -1.33 -27.75 0.59
CA MET A 134 -2.76 -27.79 0.92
C MET A 134 -3.47 -26.50 0.54
N VAL A 135 -2.87 -25.33 0.75
CA VAL A 135 -3.50 -24.05 0.39
C VAL A 135 -3.56 -23.83 -1.11
N PHE A 136 -2.47 -24.02 -1.86
CA PHE A 136 -2.53 -23.95 -3.33
C PHE A 136 -3.47 -25.01 -3.91
N GLY A 137 -3.58 -26.18 -3.28
CA GLY A 137 -4.51 -27.24 -3.64
C GLY A 137 -5.97 -26.92 -3.33
N LEU A 138 -6.25 -26.15 -2.29
CA LEU A 138 -7.59 -25.60 -2.02
C LEU A 138 -8.01 -24.59 -3.07
N PHE A 139 -7.05 -24.00 -3.78
CA PHE A 139 -7.36 -23.16 -4.92
C PHE A 139 -7.76 -24.09 -6.08
N GLY A 140 -7.15 -25.27 -6.20
CA GLY A 140 -7.24 -26.23 -7.31
C GLY A 140 -8.31 -27.32 -7.19
N GLY A 141 -9.51 -27.02 -6.67
CA GLY A 141 -10.58 -28.01 -6.53
C GLY A 141 -11.86 -27.70 -7.33
N SER A 142 -12.16 -28.53 -8.35
CA SER A 142 -13.39 -28.67 -9.16
C SER A 142 -14.28 -27.43 -9.40
N GLN A 143 -14.13 -26.89 -10.62
CA GLN A 143 -15.09 -26.27 -11.58
C GLN A 143 -16.27 -25.37 -11.15
N GLU A 144 -16.56 -25.11 -9.88
CA GLU A 144 -17.74 -24.30 -9.52
C GLU A 144 -17.43 -23.23 -8.45
N ALA A 145 -16.31 -22.53 -8.60
CA ALA A 145 -16.25 -21.14 -8.15
C ALA A 145 -16.79 -20.30 -9.30
N GLU A 146 -17.63 -19.30 -9.00
CA GLU A 146 -18.26 -18.39 -9.98
C GLU A 146 -17.22 -17.65 -10.86
N GLU A 147 -15.94 -17.76 -10.49
CA GLU A 147 -14.81 -17.57 -11.36
C GLU A 147 -13.77 -18.69 -11.23
N SER A 148 -13.36 -19.28 -12.35
CA SER A 148 -12.33 -20.32 -12.35
C SER A 148 -10.95 -19.71 -12.02
N GLN A 149 -10.10 -20.50 -11.38
CA GLN A 149 -8.68 -20.19 -11.16
C GLN A 149 -7.95 -19.69 -12.43
N GLU A 150 -8.27 -20.31 -13.57
CA GLU A 150 -7.77 -19.95 -14.88
C GLU A 150 -8.19 -18.53 -15.27
N GLY A 151 -9.43 -18.15 -14.95
CA GLY A 151 -9.91 -16.77 -15.07
C GLY A 151 -9.10 -15.79 -14.22
N MET A 152 -8.83 -16.11 -12.94
CA MET A 152 -8.07 -15.20 -12.07
C MET A 152 -6.63 -14.98 -12.55
N LEU A 153 -5.96 -16.02 -13.04
CA LEU A 153 -4.59 -15.96 -13.54
C LEU A 153 -4.48 -15.20 -14.86
N LYS A 154 -5.41 -15.47 -15.79
CA LYS A 154 -5.52 -14.71 -17.03
C LYS A 154 -5.76 -13.23 -16.74
N ARG A 155 -6.64 -12.92 -15.78
CA ARG A 155 -6.88 -11.54 -15.33
C ARG A 155 -5.65 -10.85 -14.75
N VAL A 156 -4.80 -11.53 -13.96
CA VAL A 156 -3.53 -10.91 -13.50
C VAL A 156 -2.77 -10.35 -14.69
N ILE A 157 -2.61 -11.16 -15.74
CA ILE A 157 -1.86 -10.79 -16.95
C ILE A 157 -2.63 -9.73 -17.74
N ASP A 158 -3.92 -9.95 -18.01
CA ASP A 158 -4.76 -9.04 -18.79
C ASP A 158 -4.92 -7.66 -18.16
N ASP A 159 -5.25 -7.60 -16.86
CA ASP A 159 -5.39 -6.35 -16.13
C ASP A 159 -4.05 -5.65 -15.96
N ALA A 160 -2.94 -6.38 -15.76
CA ALA A 160 -1.62 -5.77 -15.67
C ALA A 160 -1.15 -5.18 -17.00
N LEU A 161 -1.35 -5.87 -18.12
CA LEU A 161 -1.04 -5.32 -19.44
C LEU A 161 -1.92 -4.11 -19.78
N THR A 162 -3.22 -4.22 -19.48
CA THR A 162 -4.18 -3.14 -19.71
C THR A 162 -3.81 -1.90 -18.88
N ARG A 163 -3.47 -2.09 -17.60
CA ARG A 163 -3.01 -1.00 -16.72
C ARG A 163 -1.72 -0.36 -17.23
N ALA A 164 -0.75 -1.19 -17.65
CA ALA A 164 0.52 -0.72 -18.17
C ALA A 164 0.42 -0.10 -19.57
N ARG A 165 -0.76 -0.18 -20.22
CA ARG A 165 -0.99 0.23 -21.61
C ARG A 165 0.00 -0.45 -22.55
N ALA A 166 0.35 -1.70 -22.26
CA ALA A 166 1.40 -2.46 -22.95
C ALA A 166 0.84 -3.11 -24.22
N ASP A 167 0.26 -2.31 -25.11
CA ASP A 167 -0.31 -2.80 -26.38
C ASP A 167 0.73 -3.53 -27.21
N GLU A 168 1.99 -3.07 -27.14
CA GLU A 168 3.14 -3.66 -27.81
C GLU A 168 3.51 -5.07 -27.31
N LEU A 169 3.03 -5.50 -26.15
CA LEU A 169 3.35 -6.81 -25.55
C LEU A 169 2.16 -7.79 -25.59
N LYS A 170 1.02 -7.40 -26.17
CA LYS A 170 -0.22 -8.20 -26.13
C LYS A 170 -0.04 -9.57 -26.80
N ALA A 171 0.66 -9.63 -27.93
CA ALA A 171 0.84 -10.89 -28.67
C ALA A 171 1.71 -11.89 -27.89
N GLU A 172 2.82 -11.42 -27.33
CA GLU A 172 3.74 -12.24 -26.55
C GLU A 172 3.15 -12.61 -25.19
N ALA A 173 2.29 -11.76 -24.64
CA ALA A 173 1.55 -12.05 -23.43
C ALA A 173 0.60 -13.24 -23.59
N GLU A 174 -0.01 -13.45 -24.77
CA GLU A 174 -0.79 -14.68 -25.02
C GLU A 174 0.08 -15.95 -24.92
N GLY A 175 1.33 -15.86 -25.37
CA GLY A 175 2.33 -16.90 -25.17
C GLY A 175 2.60 -17.17 -23.68
N LEU A 176 2.78 -16.11 -22.89
CA LEU A 176 2.97 -16.20 -21.44
C LEU A 176 1.73 -16.81 -20.74
N LYS A 177 0.52 -16.37 -21.08
CA LYS A 177 -0.74 -16.92 -20.54
C LYS A 177 -0.84 -18.41 -20.79
N LYS A 178 -0.53 -18.86 -22.01
CA LYS A 178 -0.56 -20.27 -22.38
C LYS A 178 0.48 -21.08 -21.61
N ALA A 179 1.70 -20.55 -21.47
CA ALA A 179 2.77 -21.19 -20.69
C ALA A 179 2.38 -21.37 -19.23
N ILE A 180 1.86 -20.31 -18.60
CA ILE A 180 1.41 -20.32 -17.21
C ILE A 180 0.21 -21.26 -17.02
N SER A 181 -0.75 -21.26 -17.95
CA SER A 181 -1.90 -22.18 -17.88
C SER A 181 -1.46 -23.63 -18.01
N SER A 182 -0.47 -23.92 -18.86
CA SER A 182 0.12 -25.25 -18.98
C SER A 182 0.75 -25.71 -17.67
N ILE A 183 1.57 -24.86 -17.03
CA ILE A 183 2.20 -25.15 -15.74
C ILE A 183 1.12 -25.54 -14.72
N ARG A 184 0.09 -24.70 -14.60
CA ARG A 184 -0.98 -24.90 -13.62
C ARG A 184 -1.74 -26.21 -13.85
N ASN A 185 -2.05 -26.52 -15.11
CA ASN A 185 -2.75 -27.75 -15.46
C ASN A 185 -1.93 -28.98 -15.06
N SER A 186 -0.61 -28.96 -15.29
CA SER A 186 0.29 -30.03 -14.83
C SER A 186 0.31 -30.14 -13.30
N VAL A 187 0.44 -29.02 -12.58
CA VAL A 187 0.42 -29.02 -11.10
C VAL A 187 -0.88 -29.60 -10.56
N ASN A 188 -2.03 -29.16 -11.09
CA ASN A 188 -3.34 -29.64 -10.67
C ASN A 188 -3.54 -31.13 -10.95
N GLN A 189 -3.13 -31.60 -12.14
CA GLN A 189 -3.22 -33.00 -12.50
C GLN A 189 -2.44 -33.89 -11.51
N PHE A 190 -1.18 -33.58 -11.23
CA PHE A 190 -0.36 -34.36 -10.31
C PHE A 190 -0.88 -34.32 -8.87
N ARG A 191 -1.51 -33.21 -8.49
CA ARG A 191 -2.16 -33.05 -7.20
C ARG A 191 -3.40 -33.94 -7.06
N GLU A 192 -4.20 -34.11 -8.12
CA GLU A 192 -5.33 -35.05 -8.14
C GLU A 192 -4.88 -36.52 -8.08
N GLU A 193 -3.76 -36.84 -8.73
CA GLU A 193 -3.16 -38.18 -8.75
C GLU A 193 -2.48 -38.57 -7.41
N ASN A 194 -2.33 -37.64 -6.47
CA ASN A 194 -1.66 -37.80 -5.16
C ASN A 194 -0.26 -38.46 -5.22
N SER A 195 0.37 -38.45 -6.39
CA SER A 195 1.68 -39.05 -6.64
C SER A 195 2.33 -38.38 -7.85
N ILE A 196 3.65 -38.25 -7.83
CA ILE A 196 4.44 -37.71 -8.94
C ILE A 196 5.70 -38.57 -9.07
N SER A 197 5.93 -39.09 -10.26
CA SER A 197 7.18 -39.80 -10.57
C SER A 197 8.34 -38.83 -10.69
N GLU A 198 9.58 -39.33 -10.55
CA GLU A 198 10.81 -38.54 -10.71
C GLU A 198 10.89 -37.87 -12.11
N ASN A 199 10.43 -38.55 -13.15
CA ASN A 199 10.36 -38.01 -14.52
C ASN A 199 9.35 -36.86 -14.62
N GLN A 200 8.16 -37.00 -14.00
CA GLN A 200 7.15 -35.94 -13.96
C GLN A 200 7.63 -34.74 -13.12
N ALA A 201 8.35 -34.98 -12.03
CA ALA A 201 8.96 -33.92 -11.23
C ALA A 201 10.05 -33.17 -12.02
N THR A 202 10.83 -33.87 -12.84
CA THR A 202 11.83 -33.27 -13.74
C THR A 202 11.17 -32.44 -14.86
N GLU A 203 10.09 -32.95 -15.45
CA GLU A 203 9.31 -32.18 -16.43
C GLU A 203 8.75 -30.90 -15.80
N LEU A 204 8.16 -31.00 -14.60
CA LEU A 204 7.65 -29.84 -13.87
C LEU A 204 8.76 -28.82 -13.55
N TYR A 205 9.95 -29.29 -13.17
CA TYR A 205 11.13 -28.45 -12.98
C TYR A 205 11.51 -27.68 -14.25
N ASN A 206 11.52 -28.35 -15.41
CA ASN A 206 11.82 -27.69 -16.69
C ASN A 206 10.75 -26.67 -17.08
N GLN A 207 9.48 -26.92 -16.73
CA GLN A 207 8.40 -25.96 -16.98
C GLN A 207 8.57 -24.65 -16.21
N ALA A 208 9.30 -24.64 -15.09
CA ALA A 208 9.60 -23.42 -14.35
C ALA A 208 10.30 -22.37 -15.23
N PHE A 209 11.07 -22.75 -16.25
CA PHE A 209 11.79 -21.81 -17.14
C PHE A 209 10.94 -21.26 -18.30
N ARG A 210 9.69 -21.72 -18.46
CA ARG A 210 8.81 -21.21 -19.53
C ARG A 210 8.41 -19.76 -19.25
N GLY A 211 8.32 -18.95 -20.30
CA GLY A 211 7.90 -17.54 -20.22
C GLY A 211 9.04 -16.52 -20.03
N LEU A 212 10.29 -16.94 -19.84
CA LEU A 212 11.44 -16.04 -19.67
C LEU A 212 11.66 -15.10 -20.86
N THR A 213 11.32 -15.53 -22.08
CA THR A 213 11.39 -14.67 -23.28
C THR A 213 10.53 -13.41 -23.13
N PHE A 214 9.35 -13.52 -22.51
CA PHE A 214 8.48 -12.37 -22.27
C PHE A 214 9.13 -11.38 -21.30
N PHE A 215 9.78 -11.87 -20.23
CA PHE A 215 10.52 -11.02 -19.30
C PHE A 215 11.70 -10.30 -19.96
N GLY A 216 12.38 -10.94 -20.94
CA GLY A 216 13.40 -10.28 -21.75
C GLY A 216 12.85 -9.11 -22.58
N LEU A 217 11.69 -9.29 -23.22
CA LEU A 217 11.01 -8.22 -23.96
C LEU A 217 10.51 -7.11 -23.04
N LEU A 218 9.98 -7.47 -21.87
CA LEU A 218 9.54 -6.52 -20.87
C LEU A 218 10.71 -5.69 -20.33
N LYS A 219 11.85 -6.32 -20.04
CA LYS A 219 13.09 -5.63 -19.64
C LYS A 219 13.53 -4.63 -20.71
N TYR A 220 13.48 -5.02 -21.98
CA TYR A 220 13.79 -4.08 -23.07
C TYR A 220 12.89 -2.84 -23.08
N GLN A 221 11.58 -2.99 -22.83
CA GLN A 221 10.68 -1.84 -22.71
C GLN A 221 10.98 -1.00 -21.47
N ILE A 222 11.32 -1.63 -20.33
CA ILE A 222 11.76 -0.93 -19.12
C ILE A 222 12.99 -0.08 -19.42
N ASP A 223 14.06 -0.67 -19.98
CA ASP A 223 15.30 0.05 -20.30
C ASP A 223 15.04 1.22 -21.26
N LYS A 224 14.15 1.04 -22.23
CA LYS A 224 13.76 2.09 -23.20
C LYS A 224 13.05 3.28 -22.55
N TYR A 225 12.14 3.05 -21.60
CA TYR A 225 11.33 4.11 -21.01
C TYR A 225 11.89 4.66 -19.69
N CYS A 226 12.73 3.90 -19.00
CA CYS A 226 13.34 4.31 -17.74
C CYS A 226 14.57 5.22 -17.91
N ASP A 227 14.93 5.58 -19.14
CA ASP A 227 15.70 6.79 -19.39
C ASP A 227 14.79 8.03 -19.24
N CYS A 228 14.85 8.61 -18.05
CA CYS A 228 14.01 9.72 -17.62
C CYS A 228 14.83 11.00 -17.44
N ALA A 229 15.99 11.08 -18.10
CA ALA A 229 16.88 12.21 -17.98
C ALA A 229 16.22 13.50 -18.48
N VAL A 230 16.42 14.59 -17.73
CA VAL A 230 15.93 15.92 -18.11
C VAL A 230 17.13 16.81 -18.36
N GLU A 231 17.49 16.98 -19.64
CA GLU A 231 18.63 17.80 -20.05
C GLU A 231 18.47 19.28 -19.68
N ASN A 232 17.25 19.82 -19.83
CA ASN A 232 16.92 21.20 -19.50
C ASN A 232 15.63 21.25 -18.66
N PRO A 233 15.71 21.40 -17.33
CA PRO A 233 14.54 21.46 -16.45
C PRO A 233 13.63 22.67 -16.68
N ASN A 234 14.10 23.69 -17.41
CA ASN A 234 13.32 24.89 -17.74
C ASN A 234 12.54 24.75 -19.06
N ASP A 235 12.80 23.68 -19.82
CA ASP A 235 12.09 23.37 -21.06
C ASP A 235 10.87 22.49 -20.72
N GLU A 236 9.69 23.12 -20.71
CA GLU A 236 8.44 22.45 -20.33
C GLU A 236 8.13 21.23 -21.20
N GLU A 237 8.50 21.27 -22.48
CA GLU A 237 8.24 20.17 -23.41
C GLU A 237 9.15 18.97 -23.12
N LYS A 238 10.43 19.22 -22.83
CA LYS A 238 11.35 18.15 -22.39
C LYS A 238 10.90 17.53 -21.06
N VAL A 239 10.47 18.36 -20.11
CA VAL A 239 9.94 17.88 -18.82
C VAL A 239 8.67 17.06 -19.02
N ARG A 240 7.76 17.50 -19.89
CA ARG A 240 6.53 16.76 -20.24
C ARG A 240 6.86 15.38 -20.81
N LYS A 241 7.79 15.31 -21.77
CA LYS A 241 8.23 14.05 -22.37
C LYS A 241 8.90 13.12 -21.35
N ALA A 242 9.77 13.65 -20.49
CA ALA A 242 10.40 12.87 -19.42
C ALA A 242 9.36 12.32 -18.43
N LYS A 243 8.28 13.07 -18.16
CA LYS A 243 7.15 12.63 -17.33
C LYS A 243 6.36 11.51 -18.00
N GLU A 244 6.11 11.59 -19.30
CA GLU A 244 5.46 10.51 -20.05
C GLU A 244 6.30 9.24 -20.08
N ASN A 245 7.60 9.36 -20.33
CA ASN A 245 8.56 8.25 -20.21
C ASN A 245 8.54 7.67 -18.81
N SER A 246 8.55 8.53 -17.78
CA SER A 246 8.53 8.09 -16.39
C SER A 246 7.25 7.34 -16.01
N ASP A 247 6.08 7.84 -16.42
CA ASP A 247 4.83 7.13 -16.21
C ASP A 247 4.85 5.75 -16.90
N ARG A 248 5.39 5.65 -18.13
CA ARG A 248 5.55 4.36 -18.84
C ARG A 248 6.53 3.43 -18.14
N CYS A 249 7.71 3.92 -17.75
CA CYS A 249 8.73 3.20 -17.00
C CYS A 249 8.14 2.56 -15.73
N LEU A 250 7.48 3.36 -14.89
CA LEU A 250 6.94 2.90 -13.61
C LEU A 250 5.79 1.90 -13.77
N GLU A 251 4.96 2.07 -14.81
CA GLU A 251 3.93 1.06 -15.13
C GLU A 251 4.54 -0.25 -15.63
N PHE A 252 5.59 -0.22 -16.45
CA PHE A 252 6.29 -1.43 -16.87
C PHE A 252 7.03 -2.12 -15.72
N LEU A 253 7.63 -1.37 -14.80
CA LEU A 253 8.22 -1.91 -13.58
C LEU A 253 7.15 -2.55 -12.68
N ASN A 254 5.96 -1.94 -12.60
CA ASN A 254 4.83 -2.48 -11.85
C ASN A 254 4.28 -3.76 -12.51
N LEU A 255 4.18 -3.80 -13.84
CA LEU A 255 3.87 -5.01 -14.60
C LEU A 255 4.92 -6.11 -14.38
N TYR A 256 6.20 -5.74 -14.38
CA TYR A 256 7.30 -6.66 -14.09
C TYR A 256 7.16 -7.26 -12.69
N ALA A 257 6.92 -6.43 -11.68
CA ALA A 257 6.69 -6.89 -10.31
C ALA A 257 5.46 -7.82 -10.22
N ASP A 258 4.32 -7.46 -10.84
CA ASP A 258 3.13 -8.31 -10.88
C ASP A 258 3.44 -9.71 -11.43
N LEU A 259 4.14 -9.78 -12.56
CA LEU A 259 4.47 -11.03 -13.23
C LEU A 259 5.57 -11.81 -12.52
N SER A 260 6.59 -11.14 -11.96
CA SER A 260 7.64 -11.79 -11.15
C SER A 260 7.06 -12.43 -9.89
N ILE A 261 6.18 -11.73 -9.17
CA ILE A 261 5.50 -12.31 -8.00
C ILE A 261 4.65 -13.50 -8.44
N LEU A 262 3.89 -13.36 -9.53
CA LEU A 262 3.06 -14.45 -10.04
C LEU A 262 3.88 -15.68 -10.40
N ARG A 263 5.03 -15.48 -11.04
CA ARG A 263 5.97 -16.55 -11.42
C ARG A 263 6.57 -17.23 -10.20
N GLN A 264 7.01 -16.47 -9.21
CA GLN A 264 7.51 -17.01 -7.94
C GLN A 264 6.46 -17.83 -7.19
N LEU A 265 5.20 -17.38 -7.21
CA LEU A 265 4.06 -18.12 -6.67
C LEU A 265 3.88 -19.48 -7.35
N LEU A 266 3.99 -19.54 -8.68
CA LEU A 266 3.90 -20.80 -9.43
C LEU A 266 5.08 -21.74 -9.10
N ILE A 267 6.30 -21.20 -8.99
CA ILE A 267 7.47 -21.99 -8.60
C ILE A 267 7.32 -22.53 -7.18
N ALA A 268 6.81 -21.73 -6.25
CA ALA A 268 6.52 -22.17 -4.88
C ALA A 268 5.44 -23.25 -4.84
N ASP A 269 4.38 -23.14 -5.65
CA ASP A 269 3.35 -24.18 -5.79
C ASP A 269 3.95 -25.49 -6.33
N MET A 270 4.79 -25.42 -7.37
CA MET A 270 5.53 -26.57 -7.90
C MET A 270 6.43 -27.22 -6.85
N ALA A 271 7.25 -26.42 -6.14
CA ALA A 271 8.14 -26.91 -5.09
C ALA A 271 7.36 -27.56 -3.95
N SER A 272 6.21 -26.98 -3.63
CA SER A 272 5.32 -27.44 -2.59
C SER A 272 4.66 -28.78 -2.91
N LEU A 273 4.21 -28.98 -4.15
CA LEU A 273 3.75 -30.27 -4.65
C LEU A 273 4.86 -31.32 -4.61
N VAL A 274 6.03 -31.01 -5.18
CA VAL A 274 7.18 -31.93 -5.25
C VAL A 274 7.69 -32.30 -3.85
N GLY A 275 7.76 -31.35 -2.93
CA GLY A 275 8.14 -31.61 -1.54
C GLY A 275 7.11 -32.47 -0.79
N SER A 276 5.82 -32.32 -1.09
CA SER A 276 4.76 -33.09 -0.41
C SER A 276 4.82 -34.60 -0.67
N VAL A 277 5.47 -35.03 -1.76
CA VAL A 277 5.70 -36.45 -2.08
C VAL A 277 7.08 -36.97 -1.64
N GLY A 278 7.83 -36.18 -0.86
CA GLY A 278 9.13 -36.57 -0.30
C GLY A 278 10.36 -36.22 -1.16
N LEU A 279 10.20 -35.57 -2.32
CA LEU A 279 11.30 -35.13 -3.19
C LEU A 279 11.91 -33.79 -2.73
N ASN A 280 12.37 -33.74 -1.47
CA ASN A 280 12.80 -32.50 -0.82
C ASN A 280 13.96 -31.79 -1.52
N GLY A 281 14.94 -32.53 -2.07
CA GLY A 281 16.06 -31.93 -2.80
C GLY A 281 15.61 -31.15 -4.04
N THR A 282 14.69 -31.71 -4.83
CA THR A 282 14.11 -31.04 -5.99
C THR A 282 13.27 -29.83 -5.59
N ALA A 283 12.51 -29.93 -4.51
CA ALA A 283 11.75 -28.80 -3.97
C ALA A 283 12.67 -27.64 -3.51
N ILE A 284 13.79 -27.95 -2.82
CA ILE A 284 14.80 -26.95 -2.45
C ILE A 284 15.39 -26.29 -3.70
N ASN A 285 15.73 -27.08 -4.72
CA ASN A 285 16.27 -26.56 -5.97
C ASN A 285 15.28 -25.60 -6.66
N LEU A 286 13.99 -25.95 -6.71
CA LEU A 286 12.93 -25.07 -7.22
C LEU A 286 12.84 -23.76 -6.43
N LEU A 287 12.80 -23.83 -5.10
CA LEU A 287 12.78 -22.63 -4.26
C LEU A 287 14.04 -21.77 -4.46
N SER A 288 15.20 -22.39 -4.66
CA SER A 288 16.44 -21.67 -4.94
C SER A 288 16.38 -20.88 -6.26
N LEU A 289 15.54 -21.29 -7.23
CA LEU A 289 15.31 -20.53 -8.45
C LEU A 289 14.63 -19.20 -8.13
N THR A 290 13.68 -19.16 -7.19
CA THR A 290 13.01 -17.90 -6.80
C THR A 290 14.01 -16.90 -6.24
N GLU A 291 15.02 -17.34 -5.50
CA GLU A 291 16.04 -16.46 -4.94
C GLU A 291 17.03 -15.97 -6.03
N LYS A 292 17.38 -16.84 -6.99
CA LYS A 292 18.16 -16.44 -8.18
C LYS A 292 17.41 -15.42 -9.04
N GLU A 293 16.10 -15.57 -9.21
CA GLU A 293 15.25 -14.61 -9.90
C GLU A 293 15.25 -13.26 -9.18
N LYS A 294 15.10 -13.25 -7.85
CA LYS A 294 15.20 -12.01 -7.07
C LYS A 294 16.53 -11.28 -7.26
N ILE A 295 17.65 -12.00 -7.35
CA ILE A 295 18.96 -11.38 -7.63
C ILE A 295 18.93 -10.67 -9.00
N SER A 296 18.41 -11.34 -10.04
CA SER A 296 18.27 -10.72 -11.37
C SER A 296 17.28 -9.53 -11.35
N ASP A 297 16.25 -9.59 -10.51
CA ASP A 297 15.25 -8.54 -10.40
C ASP A 297 15.79 -7.31 -9.65
N LYS A 298 16.77 -7.48 -8.75
CA LYS A 298 17.48 -6.35 -8.13
C LYS A 298 18.11 -5.45 -9.19
N ASP A 299 18.77 -6.01 -10.20
CA ASP A 299 19.40 -5.23 -11.27
C ASP A 299 18.42 -4.34 -12.04
N ILE A 300 17.14 -4.72 -12.07
CA ILE A 300 16.08 -3.98 -12.78
C ILE A 300 15.41 -2.97 -11.85
N LEU A 301 15.23 -3.29 -10.57
CA LEU A 301 14.41 -2.49 -9.65
C LEU A 301 15.21 -1.61 -8.67
N PHE A 302 16.45 -1.98 -8.33
CA PHE A 302 17.20 -1.31 -7.26
C PHE A 302 17.65 0.10 -7.59
N PHE A 303 17.67 0.50 -8.87
CA PHE A 303 17.94 1.89 -9.23
C PHE A 303 16.97 2.85 -8.52
N LEU A 304 15.73 2.40 -8.22
CA LEU A 304 14.74 3.17 -7.48
C LEU A 304 15.20 3.59 -6.08
N LEU A 305 16.18 2.89 -5.51
CA LEU A 305 16.69 3.14 -4.15
C LEU A 305 18.07 3.81 -4.14
N ASP A 306 18.66 4.05 -5.31
CA ASP A 306 20.01 4.57 -5.47
C ASP A 306 20.06 5.72 -6.49
N PRO A 307 19.53 6.91 -6.14
CA PRO A 307 19.55 8.06 -7.03
C PRO A 307 20.95 8.62 -7.28
N ILE A 308 21.95 8.29 -6.45
CA ILE A 308 23.30 8.85 -6.64
C ILE A 308 23.98 8.21 -7.85
N ASN A 309 23.89 6.89 -8.00
CA ASN A 309 24.53 6.14 -9.09
C ASN A 309 23.67 6.07 -10.37
N ASN A 310 22.37 6.39 -10.28
CA ASN A 310 21.42 6.27 -11.40
C ASN A 310 20.92 7.65 -11.85
N LYS A 311 21.83 8.47 -12.39
CA LYS A 311 21.58 9.88 -12.74
C LYS A 311 20.40 10.06 -13.70
N ASP A 312 20.34 9.25 -14.75
CA ASP A 312 19.36 9.39 -15.82
C ASP A 312 17.97 8.92 -15.37
N GLN A 313 17.92 8.12 -14.30
CA GLN A 313 16.69 7.61 -13.71
C GLN A 313 16.17 8.50 -12.56
N ARG A 314 16.92 9.50 -12.06
CA ARG A 314 16.54 10.29 -10.87
C ARG A 314 15.16 10.90 -10.94
N PHE A 315 14.76 11.39 -12.11
CA PHE A 315 13.42 11.94 -12.29
C PHE A 315 12.34 10.86 -12.11
N CYS A 316 12.59 9.65 -12.63
CA CYS A 316 11.75 8.47 -12.41
C CYS A 316 11.67 8.07 -10.94
N ILE A 317 12.80 8.10 -10.23
CA ILE A 317 12.85 7.86 -8.77
C ILE A 317 11.97 8.89 -8.05
N ALA A 318 12.07 10.17 -8.41
CA ALA A 318 11.23 11.20 -7.83
C ALA A 318 9.74 10.98 -8.12
N GLN A 319 9.37 10.57 -9.35
CA GLN A 319 7.97 10.26 -9.66
C GLN A 319 7.45 9.03 -8.90
N TYR A 320 8.27 7.99 -8.72
CA TYR A 320 7.92 6.78 -7.98
C TYR A 320 7.53 7.08 -6.54
N PHE A 321 8.38 7.82 -5.83
CA PHE A 321 8.09 8.27 -4.46
C PHE A 321 7.06 9.40 -4.41
N GLY A 322 6.71 9.99 -5.56
CA GLY A 322 5.79 11.10 -5.64
C GLY A 322 4.36 10.73 -5.26
N VAL A 323 3.94 9.50 -5.56
CA VAL A 323 2.57 9.04 -5.31
C VAL A 323 2.60 7.75 -4.48
N PRO A 324 2.65 7.85 -3.14
CA PRO A 324 2.62 6.67 -2.27
C PRO A 324 1.40 5.81 -2.56
N GLY A 325 1.57 4.49 -2.53
CA GLY A 325 0.52 3.52 -2.85
C GLY A 325 0.07 3.44 -4.31
N LYS A 326 0.61 4.24 -5.26
CA LYS A 326 0.25 4.13 -6.70
C LYS A 326 0.65 2.79 -7.30
N TYR A 327 1.81 2.28 -6.88
CA TYR A 327 2.40 1.02 -7.37
C TYR A 327 2.54 0.00 -6.22
N PRO A 328 1.43 -0.52 -5.68
CA PRO A 328 1.45 -1.30 -4.45
C PRO A 328 2.22 -2.62 -4.59
N THR A 329 2.14 -3.28 -5.74
CA THR A 329 2.85 -4.53 -6.01
C THR A 329 4.34 -4.29 -6.25
N LEU A 330 4.72 -3.25 -7.01
CA LEU A 330 6.12 -2.80 -7.12
C LEU A 330 6.73 -2.46 -5.75
N GLN A 331 6.00 -1.70 -4.92
CA GLN A 331 6.44 -1.31 -3.57
C GLN A 331 6.68 -2.52 -2.67
N ALA A 332 5.72 -3.44 -2.63
CA ALA A 332 5.86 -4.67 -1.85
C ALA A 332 6.99 -5.56 -2.38
N TYR A 333 7.14 -5.65 -3.70
CA TYR A 333 8.18 -6.47 -4.30
C TYR A 333 9.57 -5.91 -4.01
N LEU A 334 9.77 -4.61 -4.24
CA LEU A 334 11.02 -3.92 -3.90
C LEU A 334 11.37 -4.07 -2.42
N GLY A 335 10.39 -3.97 -1.52
CA GLY A 335 10.57 -4.21 -0.09
C GLY A 335 10.96 -5.66 0.25
N SER A 336 10.48 -6.65 -0.51
CA SER A 336 10.92 -8.04 -0.34
C SER A 336 12.35 -8.28 -0.82
N LEU A 337 12.79 -7.56 -1.86
CA LEU A 337 14.13 -7.67 -2.42
C LEU A 337 15.20 -7.08 -1.51
N THR A 338 14.88 -6.05 -0.73
CA THR A 338 15.81 -5.46 0.26
C THR A 338 16.02 -6.35 1.48
N GLN A 339 15.12 -7.31 1.74
CA GLN A 339 15.22 -8.29 2.82
C GLN A 339 15.89 -9.61 2.37
N ALA A 340 15.82 -9.94 1.08
CA ALA A 340 16.33 -11.18 0.50
C ALA A 340 17.81 -11.06 0.08
N SER A 341 18.68 -11.82 0.76
CA SER A 341 20.07 -12.20 0.43
C SER A 341 21.20 -11.15 0.35
N THR A 342 22.28 -11.54 1.06
CA THR A 342 23.64 -10.98 1.21
C THR A 342 23.72 -9.69 2.04
N GLY A 343 24.54 -9.73 3.10
CA GLY A 343 24.69 -8.68 4.12
C GLY A 343 25.32 -7.36 3.64
N GLU A 344 25.08 -6.96 2.39
CA GLU A 344 25.26 -5.58 1.99
C GLU A 344 24.04 -4.78 2.45
N ILE A 345 24.26 -4.02 3.52
CA ILE A 345 23.35 -2.99 3.98
C ILE A 345 23.12 -2.07 2.78
N VAL A 346 21.88 -2.01 2.26
CA VAL A 346 21.46 -0.90 1.40
C VAL A 346 21.88 0.37 2.11
N THR A 347 22.90 1.05 1.58
CA THR A 347 23.56 2.13 2.32
C THR A 347 22.51 3.14 2.77
N LYS A 348 22.37 3.34 4.08
CA LYS A 348 21.38 4.26 4.65
C LYS A 348 21.93 5.68 4.53
N HIS A 349 21.55 6.36 3.46
CA HIS A 349 22.04 7.70 3.18
C HIS A 349 20.89 8.64 2.82
N VAL A 350 21.23 9.92 2.72
CA VAL A 350 20.34 10.96 2.20
C VAL A 350 21.01 11.54 0.97
N VAL A 351 20.24 11.81 -0.09
CA VAL A 351 20.76 12.50 -1.28
C VAL A 351 20.10 13.86 -1.38
N ILE A 352 20.89 14.92 -1.41
CA ILE A 352 20.42 16.29 -1.66
C ILE A 352 20.71 16.67 -3.11
N CYS A 353 19.83 17.42 -3.74
CA CYS A 353 19.97 17.84 -5.13
C CYS A 353 19.64 19.34 -5.30
N SER A 354 20.36 19.97 -6.23
CA SER A 354 20.36 21.43 -6.46
C SER A 354 19.14 21.92 -7.25
N GLN A 355 18.36 21.01 -7.80
CA GLN A 355 17.10 21.30 -8.48
C GLN A 355 15.98 20.45 -7.91
N LYS A 356 14.73 20.79 -8.25
CA LYS A 356 13.54 20.01 -7.88
C LYS A 356 13.58 18.60 -8.48
N GLN A 357 12.81 17.68 -7.89
CA GLN A 357 12.57 16.32 -8.39
C GLN A 357 13.85 15.52 -8.67
N LEU A 358 14.85 15.68 -7.78
CA LEU A 358 16.17 15.04 -7.84
C LEU A 358 17.00 15.37 -9.10
N LEU A 359 16.70 16.50 -9.75
CA LEU A 359 17.46 16.97 -10.90
C LEU A 359 18.72 17.76 -10.49
N GLY A 360 19.56 18.05 -11.48
CA GLY A 360 20.76 18.85 -11.32
C GLY A 360 21.94 18.09 -10.69
N LEU A 361 22.84 18.85 -10.06
CA LEU A 361 23.89 18.27 -9.23
C LEU A 361 23.24 17.66 -7.99
N CYS A 362 23.76 16.52 -7.53
CA CYS A 362 23.32 15.83 -6.32
C CYS A 362 24.52 15.39 -5.48
N TYR A 363 24.35 15.35 -4.17
CA TYR A 363 25.39 15.01 -3.20
C TYR A 363 24.86 14.08 -2.12
N LYS A 364 25.69 13.12 -1.70
CA LYS A 364 25.35 12.09 -0.69
C LYS A 364 25.71 12.59 0.71
N LEU A 365 24.78 12.47 1.63
CA LEU A 365 24.95 12.72 3.06
C LEU A 365 24.82 11.43 3.86
N GLU A 366 25.72 11.23 4.82
CA GLU A 366 25.68 10.14 5.79
C GLU A 366 24.83 10.54 7.02
N PRO A 367 24.31 9.59 7.81
CA PRO A 367 23.47 9.90 8.97
C PRO A 367 24.23 10.64 10.09
N LYS A 368 24.22 11.98 10.05
CA LYS A 368 24.75 12.85 11.09
C LYS A 368 24.12 14.25 11.04
N ASN A 369 24.62 15.15 11.88
CA ASN A 369 24.30 16.57 11.83
C ASN A 369 25.24 17.30 10.87
N TYR A 370 24.70 18.25 10.12
CA TYR A 370 25.43 19.11 9.20
C TYR A 370 25.11 20.57 9.49
N ASP A 371 26.13 21.33 9.86
CA ASP A 371 26.06 22.79 9.97
C ASP A 371 26.41 23.43 8.61
N GLU A 372 26.24 24.74 8.47
CA GLU A 372 26.37 25.47 7.18
C GLU A 372 27.73 25.22 6.51
N LYS A 373 28.80 25.13 7.31
CA LYS A 373 30.17 24.83 6.83
C LYS A 373 30.33 23.37 6.38
N ASP A 374 29.63 22.43 7.01
CA ASP A 374 29.68 21.01 6.66
C ASP A 374 28.95 20.71 5.35
N LEU A 375 28.02 21.59 4.96
CA LEU A 375 27.27 21.48 3.71
C LEU A 375 28.09 21.93 2.48
N LEU A 376 29.35 22.35 2.62
CA LEU A 376 30.26 22.62 1.49
C LEU A 376 29.67 23.53 0.40
N GLY A 377 28.92 24.56 0.80
CA GLY A 377 28.27 25.50 -0.13
C GLY A 377 26.86 25.10 -0.56
N TRP A 378 26.33 23.94 -0.14
CA TRP A 378 24.96 23.53 -0.41
C TRP A 378 23.89 24.26 0.41
N ALA A 379 24.29 25.06 1.40
CA ALA A 379 23.35 25.85 2.18
C ALA A 379 22.53 26.79 1.26
N ASN A 380 21.21 26.76 1.38
CA ASN A 380 20.21 27.44 0.54
C ASN A 380 20.07 26.90 -0.91
N ASP A 381 21.00 26.08 -1.38
CA ASP A 381 20.99 25.51 -2.73
C ASP A 381 20.29 24.14 -2.82
N ILE A 382 19.94 23.53 -1.67
CA ILE A 382 19.19 22.28 -1.64
C ILE A 382 17.74 22.52 -2.07
N LYS A 383 17.35 21.93 -3.21
CA LYS A 383 15.99 22.06 -3.78
C LYS A 383 15.19 20.77 -3.77
N SER A 384 15.82 19.60 -3.67
CA SER A 384 15.12 18.33 -3.45
C SER A 384 15.98 17.32 -2.70
N ILE A 385 15.33 16.34 -2.08
CA ILE A 385 15.99 15.37 -1.19
C ILE A 385 15.39 13.98 -1.39
N TYR A 386 16.24 12.95 -1.44
CA TYR A 386 15.86 11.56 -1.23
C TYR A 386 16.30 11.12 0.16
N VAL A 387 15.39 10.49 0.90
CA VAL A 387 15.64 9.95 2.24
C VAL A 387 15.48 8.44 2.19
N SER A 388 16.56 7.69 2.41
CA SER A 388 16.51 6.22 2.47
C SER A 388 15.63 5.72 3.61
N ASP A 389 15.17 4.48 3.47
CA ASP A 389 14.37 3.80 4.48
C ASP A 389 15.05 3.74 5.86
N GLY A 390 14.25 3.93 6.91
CA GLY A 390 14.72 3.93 8.29
C GLY A 390 15.54 5.16 8.71
N LEU A 391 15.48 6.26 7.95
CA LEU A 391 16.03 7.56 8.33
C LEU A 391 14.94 8.63 8.46
N VAL A 392 15.23 9.68 9.21
CA VAL A 392 14.41 10.90 9.28
C VAL A 392 15.28 12.13 9.17
N VAL A 393 14.85 13.07 8.34
CA VAL A 393 15.56 14.32 8.08
C VAL A 393 14.78 15.52 8.61
N TYR A 394 15.52 16.46 9.20
CA TYR A 394 15.05 17.80 9.54
C TYR A 394 15.97 18.83 8.89
N GLY A 395 15.37 19.83 8.24
CA GLY A 395 16.07 21.01 7.75
C GLY A 395 15.86 22.20 8.66
N TYR A 396 16.77 23.18 8.62
CA TYR A 396 16.65 24.38 9.45
C TYR A 396 17.00 25.64 8.67
N SER A 397 16.27 26.74 8.90
CA SER A 397 16.49 28.01 8.21
C SER A 397 17.72 28.79 8.69
N SER A 398 18.34 28.34 9.78
CA SER A 398 19.57 28.92 10.33
C SER A 398 20.62 27.84 10.61
N ASP A 399 21.86 28.28 10.79
CA ASP A 399 22.97 27.40 11.15
C ASP A 399 22.80 26.81 12.56
N GLN A 400 23.55 25.76 12.88
CA GLN A 400 23.54 25.08 14.17
C GLN A 400 22.16 24.54 14.58
N ARG A 401 21.32 24.18 13.58
CA ARG A 401 19.95 23.67 13.76
C ARG A 401 19.02 24.65 14.49
N LYS A 402 19.16 25.95 14.20
CA LYS A 402 18.34 27.04 14.77
C LYS A 402 17.32 27.56 13.73
N GLY A 403 16.42 28.44 14.17
CA GLY A 403 15.41 29.06 13.31
C GLY A 403 14.27 28.11 12.95
N ALA A 404 13.59 28.37 11.84
CA ALA A 404 12.49 27.54 11.38
C ALA A 404 12.95 26.10 11.10
N SER A 405 12.25 25.11 11.65
CA SER A 405 12.48 23.70 11.37
C SER A 405 11.57 23.22 10.25
N TYR A 406 12.11 22.45 9.32
CA TYR A 406 11.41 21.80 8.21
C TYR A 406 11.40 20.28 8.43
N GLY A 407 10.24 19.66 8.30
CA GLY A 407 10.05 18.22 8.53
C GLY A 407 9.33 17.90 9.84
N PRO A 408 9.42 16.67 10.37
CA PRO A 408 10.27 15.56 9.93
C PRO A 408 9.89 14.99 8.56
N PHE A 409 10.90 14.55 7.81
CA PHE A 409 10.73 13.77 6.58
C PHE A 409 11.25 12.34 6.80
N PRO A 410 10.37 11.40 7.18
CA PRO A 410 10.75 9.99 7.34
C PRO A 410 10.87 9.31 5.97
N GLY A 411 11.96 8.57 5.76
CA GLY A 411 12.15 7.71 4.59
C GLY A 411 11.49 6.34 4.75
N ALA A 412 11.34 5.55 3.66
CA ALA A 412 11.75 5.87 2.30
C ALA A 412 10.84 6.92 1.62
N THR A 413 11.38 8.08 1.24
CA THR A 413 10.60 9.16 0.63
C THR A 413 11.46 10.09 -0.23
N VAL A 414 10.81 10.85 -1.10
CA VAL A 414 11.39 11.97 -1.84
C VAL A 414 10.65 13.25 -1.49
N ILE A 415 11.43 14.27 -1.15
CA ILE A 415 10.99 15.66 -1.04
C ILE A 415 11.31 16.30 -2.40
N GLY A 416 10.34 16.27 -3.31
CA GLY A 416 10.51 16.76 -4.67
C GLY A 416 10.83 18.26 -4.76
N LEU A 417 10.33 19.05 -3.81
CA LEU A 417 10.67 20.46 -3.64
C LEU A 417 10.81 20.74 -2.15
N THR A 418 12.02 21.11 -1.71
CA THR A 418 12.26 21.45 -0.30
C THR A 418 11.49 22.71 0.11
N PRO A 419 10.93 22.73 1.33
CA PRO A 419 10.31 23.93 1.85
C PRO A 419 11.36 24.91 2.39
N GLY A 420 11.30 26.16 1.92
CA GLY A 420 12.18 27.24 2.38
C GLY A 420 13.67 27.00 2.10
N ASP A 421 14.51 27.88 2.63
CA ASP A 421 15.96 27.78 2.47
C ASP A 421 16.59 27.07 3.67
N TRP A 422 17.40 26.05 3.41
CA TRP A 422 18.00 25.18 4.42
C TRP A 422 19.46 25.57 4.64
N LYS A 423 19.81 25.95 5.87
CA LYS A 423 21.18 26.28 6.28
C LYS A 423 21.88 25.20 7.09
N SER A 424 21.13 24.36 7.80
CA SER A 424 21.67 23.19 8.50
C SER A 424 20.68 22.02 8.45
N ILE A 425 21.19 20.80 8.65
CA ILE A 425 20.43 19.54 8.52
C ILE A 425 20.71 18.64 9.72
N LYS A 426 19.68 17.94 10.17
CA LYS A 426 19.78 16.83 11.13
C LYS A 426 19.25 15.55 10.51
N ILE A 427 20.08 14.51 10.46
CA ILE A 427 19.70 13.18 9.97
C ILE A 427 19.81 12.19 11.14
N ASN A 428 18.72 11.53 11.48
CA ASN A 428 18.70 10.50 12.53
C ASN A 428 18.17 9.17 12.00
N PRO A 429 18.53 8.04 12.63
CA PRO A 429 17.77 6.81 12.49
C PRO A 429 16.30 7.01 12.88
N LEU A 430 15.40 6.43 12.10
CA LEU A 430 13.98 6.42 12.40
C LEU A 430 13.68 5.31 13.41
N THR A 431 13.25 5.69 14.62
CA THR A 431 12.94 4.75 15.71
C THR A 431 11.49 4.26 15.68
N GLU A 432 10.56 5.07 15.19
CA GLU A 432 9.14 4.73 15.11
C GLU A 432 8.49 5.38 13.88
N ILE A 433 7.76 4.59 13.10
CA ILE A 433 6.97 5.09 11.96
C ILE A 433 5.57 5.41 12.47
N LYS A 434 5.37 6.62 12.98
CA LYS A 434 4.02 7.10 13.25
C LYS A 434 3.28 7.29 11.92
N LYS A 435 2.03 6.83 11.84
CA LYS A 435 1.18 7.03 10.66
C LYS A 435 1.07 8.53 10.37
N ARG A 436 1.31 8.90 9.11
CA ARG A 436 1.26 10.28 8.64
C ARG A 436 0.47 10.35 7.34
N VAL A 437 -0.25 11.46 7.18
CA VAL A 437 -0.97 11.81 5.97
C VAL A 437 -0.07 12.73 5.17
N ARG A 438 0.23 12.34 3.93
CA ARG A 438 0.93 13.21 3.01
C ARG A 438 -0.04 14.23 2.46
N VAL A 439 0.34 15.50 2.46
CA VAL A 439 -0.43 16.60 1.85
C VAL A 439 0.45 17.34 0.85
N CYS A 440 -0.11 17.76 -0.29
CA CYS A 440 0.65 18.42 -1.36
C CYS A 440 -0.08 19.62 -1.96
N GLU A 441 0.71 20.61 -2.39
CA GLU A 441 0.21 21.88 -2.98
C GLU A 441 -0.29 21.73 -4.41
N LYS A 442 0.04 20.62 -5.06
CA LYS A 442 -0.33 20.31 -6.43
C LYS A 442 -1.26 19.12 -6.48
N GLU A 443 -2.03 19.03 -7.56
CA GLU A 443 -2.76 17.81 -7.89
C GLU A 443 -1.77 16.64 -8.11
N ARG A 444 -2.26 15.42 -7.99
CA ARG A 444 -1.57 14.14 -8.26
C ARG A 444 -0.35 13.88 -7.39
N LEU A 445 -0.29 14.51 -6.21
CA LEU A 445 0.89 14.52 -5.33
C LEU A 445 2.18 14.91 -6.09
N SER A 446 2.03 15.84 -7.05
CA SER A 446 3.12 16.20 -7.95
C SER A 446 4.32 16.77 -7.17
N GLN A 447 5.49 16.20 -7.46
CA GLN A 447 6.75 16.49 -6.78
C GLN A 447 7.43 17.80 -7.23
N ASP A 448 6.85 18.49 -8.21
CA ASP A 448 7.25 19.85 -8.57
C ASP A 448 6.65 20.91 -7.63
N GLY A 449 5.62 20.53 -6.86
CA GLY A 449 5.08 21.30 -5.76
C GLY A 449 5.57 20.78 -4.42
N ARG A 450 5.33 21.58 -3.38
CA ARG A 450 5.65 21.18 -2.03
C ARG A 450 4.71 20.09 -1.53
N CYS A 451 5.25 19.15 -0.77
CA CYS A 451 4.52 18.13 -0.03
C CYS A 451 5.10 18.00 1.39
N ASP A 452 4.24 17.74 2.39
CA ASP A 452 4.66 17.46 3.78
C ASP A 452 3.88 16.26 4.37
N GLU A 453 4.38 15.75 5.49
CA GLU A 453 3.83 14.59 6.21
C GLU A 453 3.22 15.00 7.56
N LEU A 454 1.89 15.03 7.65
CA LEU A 454 1.14 15.44 8.84
C LEU A 454 0.81 14.23 9.72
N ALA A 455 1.09 14.33 11.01
CA ALA A 455 0.80 13.26 11.98
C ALA A 455 -0.72 13.12 12.22
N VAL A 456 -1.11 11.99 12.83
CA VAL A 456 -2.45 11.82 13.39
C VAL A 456 -2.63 12.81 14.55
N ASN A 457 -3.26 13.95 14.27
CA ASN A 457 -3.56 15.01 15.22
C ASN A 457 -4.70 15.91 14.70
N ASP A 458 -5.19 16.76 15.59
CA ASP A 458 -6.18 17.80 15.33
C ASP A 458 -5.46 19.10 14.93
N TYR A 459 -5.78 19.63 13.74
CA TYR A 459 -5.18 20.84 13.17
C TYR A 459 -6.21 21.96 13.07
N PRO A 460 -6.47 22.72 14.16
CA PRO A 460 -7.52 23.74 14.19
C PRO A 460 -7.18 24.97 13.32
N ASP A 461 -5.92 25.12 12.93
CA ASP A 461 -5.46 26.18 12.04
C ASP A 461 -4.25 25.68 11.22
N LEU A 462 -4.44 25.53 9.90
CA LEU A 462 -3.39 25.10 8.96
C LEU A 462 -2.39 26.23 8.63
N LYS A 463 -2.51 27.40 9.25
CA LYS A 463 -1.42 28.40 9.29
C LYS A 463 -0.27 27.99 10.20
N MET A 464 -0.45 26.89 10.92
CA MET A 464 0.57 26.24 11.70
C MET A 464 0.95 24.95 10.98
N VAL A 465 2.24 24.64 10.96
CA VAL A 465 2.85 23.29 10.92
C VAL A 465 3.98 23.25 9.89
N SER A 466 5.19 23.48 10.39
CA SER A 466 6.20 22.43 10.41
C SER A 466 6.75 22.39 11.84
N GLY A 467 6.59 21.26 12.51
CA GLY A 467 6.93 21.06 13.93
C GLY A 467 5.73 20.60 14.76
N THR A 468 5.88 19.42 15.36
CA THR A 468 5.00 18.89 16.43
C THR A 468 4.78 19.94 17.53
N ASP A 469 3.63 19.88 18.23
CA ASP A 469 3.14 20.75 19.33
C ASP A 469 4.11 21.02 20.50
N GLY A 470 5.32 21.50 20.21
CA GLY A 470 6.38 21.64 21.20
C GLY A 470 7.63 22.38 20.78
N ASP A 471 7.87 22.67 19.50
CA ASP A 471 9.09 23.37 19.05
C ASP A 471 8.82 24.50 18.04
N ILE A 472 7.83 25.36 18.31
CA ILE A 472 7.70 26.61 17.56
C ILE A 472 8.83 27.53 18.00
N LEU A 473 9.65 27.96 17.04
CA LEU A 473 10.72 28.92 17.26
C LEU A 473 10.29 30.31 16.78
N THR A 474 10.73 31.32 17.51
CA THR A 474 10.48 32.72 17.17
C THR A 474 11.53 33.24 16.19
N ARG A 475 11.40 34.49 15.71
CA ARG A 475 12.37 35.12 14.78
C ARG A 475 13.78 35.15 15.38
N GLU A 476 13.89 35.28 16.68
CA GLU A 476 15.15 35.22 17.43
C GLU A 476 15.55 33.80 17.85
N SER A 477 14.89 32.75 17.33
CA SER A 477 15.13 31.34 17.67
C SER A 477 14.86 30.99 19.14
N ASN A 478 13.99 31.73 19.83
CA ASN A 478 13.51 31.35 21.15
C ASN A 478 12.39 30.31 21.03
N LYS A 479 12.31 29.39 21.99
CA LYS A 479 11.24 28.40 22.05
C LYS A 479 9.95 29.02 22.59
N CYS A 480 8.86 28.89 21.85
CA CYS A 480 7.53 29.24 22.33
C CYS A 480 7.15 28.37 23.53
N ILE A 481 6.59 29.01 24.55
CA ILE A 481 6.06 28.37 25.75
C ILE A 481 4.54 28.39 25.67
N PHE A 482 3.95 27.19 25.70
CA PHE A 482 2.52 26.99 25.81
C PHE A 482 2.22 26.16 27.07
N PRO A 483 1.09 26.40 27.75
CA PRO A 483 0.17 27.53 27.56
C PRO A 483 0.76 28.87 28.00
N PHE A 484 0.24 29.98 27.45
CA PHE A 484 0.42 31.32 28.03
C PHE A 484 -0.89 32.10 28.02
N THR A 485 -1.01 33.11 28.88
CA THR A 485 -2.18 33.96 29.00
C THR A 485 -1.88 35.36 28.47
N PHE A 486 -2.74 35.86 27.59
CA PHE A 486 -2.70 37.23 27.08
C PHE A 486 -4.12 37.80 27.05
N ASN A 487 -4.34 38.99 27.60
CA ASN A 487 -5.65 39.63 27.70
C ASN A 487 -6.75 38.70 28.26
N ASN A 488 -6.44 37.99 29.35
CA ASN A 488 -7.34 37.01 30.01
C ASN A 488 -7.79 35.83 29.14
N VAL A 489 -7.14 35.62 27.99
CA VAL A 489 -7.37 34.46 27.12
C VAL A 489 -6.13 33.57 27.17
N ARG A 490 -6.34 32.28 27.40
CA ARG A 490 -5.28 31.27 27.40
C ARG A 490 -5.03 30.79 25.98
N TYR A 491 -3.78 30.88 25.53
CA TYR A 491 -3.33 30.44 24.22
C TYR A 491 -2.44 29.21 24.35
N ASN A 492 -2.74 28.19 23.56
CA ASN A 492 -1.90 27.00 23.39
C ASN A 492 -1.18 26.99 22.02
N LYS A 493 -1.20 28.14 21.33
CA LYS A 493 -0.62 28.36 20.01
C LYS A 493 -0.20 29.81 19.87
N CYS A 494 0.59 30.10 18.85
CA CYS A 494 0.86 31.48 18.47
C CYS A 494 -0.45 32.24 18.20
N THR A 495 -0.49 33.50 18.58
CA THR A 495 -1.66 34.36 18.43
C THR A 495 -1.30 35.63 17.68
N ASN A 496 -2.23 36.16 16.90
CA ASN A 496 -2.12 37.50 16.30
C ASN A 496 -3.12 38.47 16.94
N LYS A 497 -3.68 38.12 18.11
CA LYS A 497 -4.48 39.08 18.88
C LYS A 497 -3.57 40.26 19.23
N ASP A 498 -3.98 41.44 18.75
CA ASP A 498 -3.29 42.73 18.87
C ASP A 498 -2.24 43.07 17.78
N GLY A 499 -2.22 42.35 16.65
CA GLY A 499 -1.31 42.69 15.54
C GLY A 499 -1.55 41.92 14.24
N LYS A 500 -0.71 42.19 13.23
CA LYS A 500 -0.70 41.43 11.96
C LYS A 500 0.12 40.15 12.06
N ASP A 501 1.26 40.23 12.74
CA ASP A 501 2.17 39.10 12.92
C ASP A 501 1.73 38.24 14.12
N TYR A 502 1.89 36.92 13.99
CA TYR A 502 1.64 36.00 15.08
C TYR A 502 2.84 35.97 16.03
N TRP A 503 2.57 35.81 17.32
CA TRP A 503 3.57 35.79 18.38
C TRP A 503 3.23 34.74 19.44
N CYS A 504 4.23 34.38 20.24
CA CYS A 504 4.08 33.50 21.40
C CYS A 504 4.89 34.02 22.58
N ALA A 505 4.56 33.55 23.78
CA ALA A 505 5.42 33.77 24.94
C ALA A 505 6.72 32.97 24.80
N THR A 506 7.86 33.59 25.10
CA THR A 506 9.18 32.95 25.21
C THR A 506 9.61 32.80 26.66
N SER A 507 8.89 33.46 27.58
CA SER A 507 8.89 33.19 29.02
C SER A 507 7.53 33.54 29.61
N VAL A 508 7.12 32.82 30.67
CA VAL A 508 5.84 33.03 31.37
C VAL A 508 6.09 33.21 32.88
N ASN A 509 5.21 33.96 33.54
CA ASN A 509 5.17 34.08 35.00
C ASN A 509 4.43 32.87 35.63
N SER A 510 4.35 32.83 36.96
CA SER A 510 3.70 31.74 37.71
C SER A 510 2.20 31.59 37.41
N ASP A 511 1.54 32.66 36.99
CA ASP A 511 0.13 32.69 36.58
C ASP A 511 -0.08 32.44 35.08
N LEU A 512 0.96 32.00 34.37
CA LEU A 512 1.02 31.80 32.91
C LEU A 512 0.92 33.10 32.08
N SER A 513 0.89 34.29 32.68
CA SER A 513 1.02 35.52 31.91
C SER A 513 2.36 35.56 31.18
N TYR A 514 2.35 36.00 29.92
CA TYR A 514 3.61 36.17 29.18
C TYR A 514 4.47 37.25 29.85
N ASN A 515 5.78 37.00 29.95
CA ASN A 515 6.76 37.97 30.44
C ASN A 515 7.61 38.48 29.27
N LYS A 516 8.17 37.56 28.49
CA LYS A 516 8.78 37.84 27.19
C LYS A 516 7.99 37.18 26.08
N TRP A 517 8.05 37.79 24.91
CA TRP A 517 7.41 37.31 23.70
C TRP A 517 8.32 37.59 22.51
N ASP A 518 8.08 36.88 21.42
CA ASP A 518 8.67 37.18 20.13
C ASP A 518 7.73 36.64 19.03
N TYR A 519 7.91 37.13 17.81
CA TYR A 519 7.12 36.74 16.65
C TYR A 519 7.41 35.30 16.27
N CYS A 520 6.34 34.52 16.13
CA CYS A 520 6.45 33.16 15.67
C CYS A 520 6.95 33.16 14.23
N VAL A 521 7.97 32.34 13.96
CA VAL A 521 8.28 31.98 12.59
C VAL A 521 7.46 30.74 12.30
N PHE A 522 6.41 30.90 11.49
CA PHE A 522 5.86 29.75 10.81
C PHE A 522 6.73 29.49 9.60
N PRO A 523 7.38 28.32 9.52
CA PRO A 523 8.21 28.01 8.36
C PRO A 523 7.38 28.17 7.08
N GLN A 524 6.11 27.73 7.09
CA GLN A 524 5.09 27.90 6.04
C GLN A 524 3.67 27.46 6.50
N THR A 525 2.62 27.76 5.71
CA THR A 525 1.21 27.40 5.97
C THR A 525 0.60 26.47 4.90
N TRP A 526 -0.29 25.55 5.29
CA TRP A 526 -1.08 24.69 4.38
C TRP A 526 -2.48 25.24 4.04
N SER A 527 -2.86 26.37 4.64
CA SER A 527 -4.13 27.06 4.36
C SER A 527 -4.31 27.34 2.87
N GLU A 528 -5.45 26.94 2.31
CA GLU A 528 -5.85 27.17 0.90
C GLU A 528 -4.95 26.50 -0.16
N LYS A 529 -4.08 25.56 0.25
CA LYS A 529 -3.11 24.91 -0.64
C LYS A 529 -3.18 23.38 -0.69
N ILE A 530 -3.94 22.70 0.17
CA ILE A 530 -4.02 21.23 0.13
C ILE A 530 -4.82 20.81 -1.10
N LEU A 531 -4.14 20.48 -2.21
CA LEU A 531 -4.79 20.04 -3.44
C LEU A 531 -4.86 18.52 -3.54
N SER A 532 -3.84 17.78 -3.08
CA SER A 532 -3.85 16.31 -3.04
C SER A 532 -3.39 15.77 -1.68
N ILE A 533 -3.89 14.59 -1.31
CA ILE A 533 -3.51 13.89 -0.07
C ILE A 533 -3.31 12.39 -0.29
N SER A 534 -2.39 11.79 0.48
CA SER A 534 -2.22 10.34 0.62
C SER A 534 -2.49 9.96 2.07
N ILE A 535 -3.41 9.02 2.30
CA ILE A 535 -3.88 8.61 3.61
C ILE A 535 -3.50 7.13 3.80
N PRO A 536 -2.76 6.77 4.86
CA PRO A 536 -2.42 5.38 5.14
C PRO A 536 -3.61 4.59 5.68
N GLU A 537 -3.49 3.25 5.70
CA GLU A 537 -4.53 2.35 6.22
C GLU A 537 -4.93 2.67 7.67
N SER A 538 -6.23 2.55 7.95
CA SER A 538 -6.82 2.81 9.29
C SER A 538 -6.60 4.25 9.78
N VAL A 539 -6.50 5.22 8.87
CA VAL A 539 -6.52 6.66 9.16
C VAL A 539 -7.67 7.29 8.39
N GLN A 540 -8.32 8.28 9.02
CA GLN A 540 -9.34 9.09 8.38
C GLN A 540 -9.02 10.59 8.51
N VAL A 541 -9.45 11.35 7.50
CA VAL A 541 -9.19 12.79 7.39
C VAL A 541 -10.49 13.55 7.14
N TRP A 542 -10.71 14.60 7.94
CA TRP A 542 -11.74 15.61 7.71
C TRP A 542 -11.12 16.96 7.40
N LEU A 543 -11.67 17.67 6.42
CA LEU A 543 -11.22 19.01 6.02
C LEU A 543 -12.34 20.01 6.19
N TYR A 544 -11.99 21.23 6.62
CA TYR A 544 -12.95 22.26 6.96
C TYR A 544 -12.55 23.59 6.32
N THR A 545 -13.55 24.29 5.78
CA THR A 545 -13.35 25.58 5.09
C THR A 545 -13.03 26.76 5.99
N GLU A 546 -13.21 26.62 7.30
CA GLU A 546 -12.89 27.62 8.30
C GLU A 546 -11.96 27.06 9.40
N GLU A 547 -11.36 27.95 10.19
CA GLU A 547 -10.55 27.57 11.35
C GLU A 547 -11.42 26.93 12.46
N ASN A 548 -10.78 26.14 13.32
CA ASN A 548 -11.40 25.44 14.45
C ASN A 548 -12.56 24.52 14.04
N TYR A 549 -12.42 23.85 12.89
CA TYR A 549 -13.35 22.83 12.38
C TYR A 549 -14.75 23.35 12.05
N LYS A 550 -14.84 24.61 11.62
CA LYS A 550 -16.10 25.27 11.23
C LYS A 550 -16.32 25.31 9.72
N GLY A 551 -17.49 25.80 9.31
CA GLY A 551 -17.90 25.90 7.91
C GLY A 551 -18.24 24.54 7.30
N THR A 552 -18.11 24.43 5.98
CA THR A 552 -18.34 23.18 5.25
C THR A 552 -17.25 22.16 5.56
N ALA A 553 -17.67 20.93 5.90
CA ALA A 553 -16.79 19.79 6.13
C ALA A 553 -16.75 18.88 4.89
N TYR A 554 -15.57 18.35 4.58
CA TYR A 554 -15.32 17.36 3.53
C TYR A 554 -14.66 16.12 4.15
N GLY A 555 -15.13 14.93 3.76
CA GLY A 555 -14.71 13.65 4.33
C GLY A 555 -15.85 12.87 4.99
N PRO A 556 -15.53 11.86 5.84
CA PRO A 556 -14.17 11.44 6.17
C PRO A 556 -13.53 10.72 4.99
N PHE A 557 -12.36 11.17 4.57
CA PHE A 557 -11.55 10.42 3.62
C PHE A 557 -10.83 9.30 4.38
N ILE A 558 -11.03 8.06 4.00
CA ILE A 558 -10.47 6.88 4.71
C ILE A 558 -9.37 6.25 3.86
N GLY A 559 -8.24 5.94 4.48
CA GLY A 559 -7.12 5.24 3.85
C GLY A 559 -7.19 3.72 3.99
N ALA A 560 -6.36 2.94 3.26
CA ALA A 560 -5.24 3.38 2.41
C ALA A 560 -5.71 3.98 1.07
N ASN A 561 -5.57 5.30 0.89
CA ASN A 561 -6.21 6.01 -0.21
C ASN A 561 -5.42 7.24 -0.65
N THR A 562 -5.42 7.54 -1.95
CA THR A 562 -4.69 8.66 -2.54
C THR A 562 -5.66 9.51 -3.37
N ILE A 563 -5.89 10.74 -2.91
CA ILE A 563 -6.88 11.66 -3.46
C ILE A 563 -6.15 12.78 -4.20
N ASP A 564 -6.36 12.81 -5.51
CA ASP A 564 -5.78 13.76 -6.46
C ASP A 564 -6.18 15.21 -6.24
N LYS A 565 -7.49 15.41 -6.15
CA LYS A 565 -8.11 16.72 -6.05
C LYS A 565 -9.08 16.67 -4.90
N VAL A 566 -8.58 17.10 -3.78
CA VAL A 566 -9.26 17.06 -2.50
C VAL A 566 -10.40 18.06 -2.48
N CYS A 567 -11.55 17.61 -2.02
CA CYS A 567 -12.73 18.44 -2.02
C CYS A 567 -12.67 19.49 -0.93
N GLY A 568 -12.96 20.73 -1.33
CA GLY A 568 -12.67 21.89 -0.50
C GLY A 568 -11.20 22.20 -0.31
N GLY A 569 -10.28 21.45 -0.94
CA GLY A 569 -8.83 21.52 -0.71
C GLY A 569 -8.24 22.92 -0.75
N ALA A 570 -8.53 23.66 -1.83
CA ALA A 570 -8.11 25.06 -2.02
C ALA A 570 -8.78 26.06 -1.04
N LYS A 571 -9.75 25.62 -0.24
CA LYS A 571 -10.45 26.42 0.77
C LYS A 571 -10.19 25.90 2.19
N THR A 572 -9.42 24.84 2.36
CA THR A 572 -9.20 24.21 3.66
C THR A 572 -8.40 25.14 4.57
N LYS A 573 -8.94 25.39 5.77
CA LYS A 573 -8.30 26.19 6.83
C LYS A 573 -8.06 25.41 8.12
N SER A 574 -8.79 24.32 8.35
CA SER A 574 -8.52 23.37 9.43
C SER A 574 -8.77 21.92 9.01
N MET A 575 -8.14 20.98 9.71
CA MET A 575 -8.16 19.56 9.38
C MET A 575 -8.17 18.70 10.65
N LYS A 576 -8.86 17.56 10.64
CA LYS A 576 -8.71 16.51 11.65
C LYS A 576 -8.13 15.26 11.03
N VAL A 577 -7.06 14.74 11.60
CA VAL A 577 -6.45 13.46 11.23
C VAL A 577 -6.58 12.53 12.43
N SER A 578 -7.31 11.43 12.27
CA SER A 578 -7.60 10.49 13.37
C SER A 578 -7.42 9.05 12.92
N ASN A 579 -7.17 8.15 13.86
CA ASN A 579 -7.24 6.72 13.60
C ASN A 579 -8.69 6.33 13.25
N SER A 580 -8.84 5.30 12.43
CA SER A 580 -10.12 4.74 12.01
C SER A 580 -10.09 3.22 12.18
N ASP A 581 -11.14 2.64 12.75
CA ASP A 581 -11.29 1.18 12.83
C ASP A 581 -11.70 0.57 11.47
N LYS A 582 -12.08 1.41 10.51
CA LYS A 582 -12.52 0.99 9.19
C LYS A 582 -11.31 0.63 8.33
N LYS A 583 -11.43 -0.48 7.60
CA LYS A 583 -10.40 -0.97 6.66
C LYS A 583 -10.84 -0.75 5.23
N SER A 584 -9.96 -0.20 4.40
CA SER A 584 -10.21 0.02 2.99
C SER A 584 -10.54 -1.29 2.24
N SER A 585 -9.99 -2.42 2.69
CA SER A 585 -10.26 -3.75 2.14
C SER A 585 -11.71 -4.24 2.31
N GLU A 586 -12.47 -3.64 3.21
CA GLU A 586 -13.89 -3.98 3.48
C GLU A 586 -14.86 -3.01 2.76
N MET A 587 -14.32 -2.03 2.04
CA MET A 587 -15.08 -0.97 1.38
C MET A 587 -15.10 -1.19 -0.14
N VAL A 588 -16.11 -0.62 -0.80
CA VAL A 588 -16.18 -0.66 -2.27
C VAL A 588 -15.12 0.29 -2.82
N LYS A 589 -14.18 -0.21 -3.61
CA LYS A 589 -13.19 0.63 -4.30
C LYS A 589 -13.71 1.01 -5.67
N ILE A 590 -13.74 2.29 -5.99
CA ILE A 590 -14.07 2.77 -7.34
C ILE A 590 -12.90 3.56 -7.91
N CYS A 591 -12.66 3.50 -9.22
CA CYS A 591 -11.57 4.20 -9.87
C CYS A 591 -12.00 4.93 -11.14
N ARG A 592 -11.23 5.96 -11.50
CA ARG A 592 -11.43 6.75 -12.72
C ARG A 592 -10.85 6.11 -13.98
N GLY A 593 -9.85 5.24 -13.85
CA GLY A 593 -9.28 4.49 -14.97
C GLY A 593 -9.80 3.05 -15.04
N ALA A 594 -9.62 2.42 -16.20
CA ALA A 594 -9.90 1.00 -16.39
C ALA A 594 -8.86 0.13 -15.66
N SER A 595 -9.23 -1.09 -15.29
CA SER A 595 -8.38 -2.05 -14.57
C SER A 595 -7.68 -1.44 -13.34
N PHE A 596 -8.41 -0.59 -12.61
CA PHE A 596 -7.92 0.12 -11.42
C PHE A 596 -6.73 1.04 -11.69
N SER A 597 -6.54 1.46 -12.93
CA SER A 597 -5.60 2.53 -13.28
C SER A 597 -6.12 3.88 -12.78
N GLN A 598 -5.21 4.83 -12.60
CA GLN A 598 -5.49 6.17 -12.05
C GLN A 598 -5.99 6.14 -10.59
N MET A 599 -6.46 7.29 -10.09
CA MET A 599 -6.91 7.38 -8.70
C MET A 599 -8.20 6.61 -8.46
N CYS A 600 -8.24 6.03 -7.27
CA CYS A 600 -9.36 5.29 -6.74
C CYS A 600 -9.80 5.92 -5.42
N ASP A 601 -11.02 5.62 -5.00
CA ASP A 601 -11.56 6.01 -3.71
C ASP A 601 -12.32 4.83 -3.09
N PHE A 602 -12.43 4.84 -1.77
CA PHE A 602 -13.11 3.80 -1.00
C PHE A 602 -14.42 4.33 -0.44
N ILE A 603 -15.49 3.60 -0.73
CA ILE A 603 -16.86 4.01 -0.44
C ILE A 603 -17.49 3.05 0.54
N GLU A 604 -18.10 3.61 1.57
CA GLU A 604 -18.83 2.88 2.59
C GLU A 604 -20.20 2.41 2.10
N THR A 605 -20.79 1.54 2.89
CA THR A 605 -22.16 1.09 2.67
C THR A 605 -23.13 2.23 2.92
N ASN A 606 -23.71 2.81 1.86
CA ASN A 606 -24.74 3.84 1.96
C ASN A 606 -25.54 3.96 0.64
N ALA A 607 -26.56 4.81 0.67
CA ALA A 607 -27.34 5.24 -0.47
C ALA A 607 -26.83 6.61 -0.95
N TYR A 608 -26.38 6.69 -2.20
CA TYR A 608 -25.84 7.89 -2.84
C TYR A 608 -26.77 8.35 -3.97
N PRO A 609 -27.80 9.16 -3.66
CA PRO A 609 -28.81 9.57 -4.65
C PRO A 609 -28.24 10.50 -5.70
N ASN A 610 -27.15 11.21 -5.38
CA ASN A 610 -26.31 11.92 -6.33
C ASN A 610 -24.89 11.39 -6.15
N LEU A 611 -24.13 11.27 -7.23
CA LEU A 611 -22.75 10.81 -7.18
C LEU A 611 -21.83 11.93 -6.66
N VAL A 612 -22.00 12.21 -5.36
CA VAL A 612 -21.13 13.04 -4.55
C VAL A 612 -20.54 12.16 -3.47
N ILE A 613 -19.29 11.75 -3.65
CA ILE A 613 -18.61 10.80 -2.76
C ILE A 613 -17.57 11.59 -1.97
N HIS A 614 -17.64 11.49 -0.63
CA HIS A 614 -16.80 12.24 0.32
C HIS A 614 -16.75 13.76 0.07
N GLY A 615 -17.88 14.33 -0.37
CA GLY A 615 -18.00 15.76 -0.66
C GLY A 615 -17.45 16.20 -2.01
N CYS A 616 -17.09 15.25 -2.88
CA CYS A 616 -16.60 15.50 -4.24
C CYS A 616 -17.67 15.24 -5.28
N TYR A 617 -17.81 16.12 -6.27
CA TYR A 617 -18.64 15.84 -7.44
C TYR A 617 -17.92 14.84 -8.37
N TRP A 618 -18.51 13.66 -8.58
CA TRP A 618 -17.99 12.62 -9.47
C TRP A 618 -18.67 12.61 -10.84
N HIS A 619 -19.38 13.69 -11.21
CA HIS A 619 -20.15 13.74 -12.46
C HIS A 619 -19.75 14.83 -13.46
N ASN A 620 -18.81 15.73 -13.15
CA ASN A 620 -18.36 16.74 -14.12
C ASN A 620 -17.43 16.13 -15.19
N GLU A 621 -17.40 16.74 -16.38
CA GLU A 621 -16.78 16.22 -17.61
C GLU A 621 -15.43 15.52 -17.35
N GLY A 622 -15.39 14.21 -17.59
CA GLY A 622 -14.21 13.36 -17.41
C GLY A 622 -14.24 12.38 -16.23
N THR A 623 -15.22 12.48 -15.31
CA THR A 623 -15.34 11.57 -14.16
C THR A 623 -16.40 10.50 -14.37
N LYS A 624 -15.99 9.36 -14.94
CA LYS A 624 -16.79 8.12 -14.99
C LYS A 624 -16.20 7.13 -13.99
N ILE A 625 -17.05 6.40 -13.27
CA ILE A 625 -16.59 5.18 -12.58
C ILE A 625 -16.19 4.22 -13.70
N LYS A 626 -14.89 3.99 -13.91
CA LYS A 626 -14.38 3.14 -14.98
C LYS A 626 -14.07 1.74 -14.50
N SER A 627 -13.60 1.58 -13.28
CA SER A 627 -13.45 0.25 -12.67
C SER A 627 -13.97 0.27 -11.24
N MET A 628 -14.39 -0.89 -10.75
CA MET A 628 -14.95 -1.04 -9.41
C MET A 628 -14.55 -2.39 -8.82
N ARG A 629 -14.30 -2.43 -7.51
CA ARG A 629 -14.16 -3.65 -6.74
C ARG A 629 -15.20 -3.64 -5.65
N VAL A 630 -15.98 -4.72 -5.60
CA VAL A 630 -16.97 -4.97 -4.56
C VAL A 630 -16.42 -6.08 -3.67
N PRO A 631 -16.09 -5.79 -2.40
CA PRO A 631 -15.63 -6.82 -1.47
C PRO A 631 -16.78 -7.79 -1.12
N GLY A 632 -16.43 -8.97 -0.62
CA GLY A 632 -17.40 -9.99 -0.22
C GLY A 632 -18.45 -9.47 0.76
N GLY A 633 -19.71 -9.88 0.56
CA GLY A 633 -20.82 -9.51 1.46
C GLY A 633 -21.47 -8.16 1.17
N LEU A 634 -21.03 -7.45 0.13
CA LEU A 634 -21.68 -6.24 -0.38
C LEU A 634 -22.29 -6.47 -1.77
N ALA A 635 -23.31 -5.68 -2.10
CA ALA A 635 -23.84 -5.57 -3.45
C ALA A 635 -23.90 -4.09 -3.85
N VAL A 636 -23.52 -3.81 -5.09
CA VAL A 636 -23.56 -2.47 -5.65
C VAL A 636 -24.59 -2.39 -6.76
N TYR A 637 -25.52 -1.45 -6.62
CA TYR A 637 -26.48 -1.07 -7.66
C TYR A 637 -26.11 0.33 -8.15
N MET A 638 -26.11 0.54 -9.46
CA MET A 638 -25.78 1.83 -10.08
C MET A 638 -26.87 2.27 -11.03
N TRP A 639 -27.02 3.58 -11.22
CA TRP A 639 -28.00 4.16 -12.14
C TRP A 639 -27.38 5.31 -12.93
N THR A 640 -27.77 5.44 -14.19
CA THR A 640 -27.41 6.59 -15.03
C THR A 640 -28.26 7.84 -14.75
N GLY A 641 -29.34 7.69 -13.98
CA GLY A 641 -30.14 8.78 -13.45
C GLY A 641 -29.80 9.12 -11.99
N GLU A 642 -29.95 10.39 -11.62
CA GLU A 642 -29.96 10.81 -10.21
C GLU A 642 -31.19 10.25 -9.49
N ASN A 643 -31.10 10.15 -8.16
CA ASN A 643 -32.13 9.62 -7.28
C ASN A 643 -32.64 8.23 -7.73
N TYR A 644 -31.73 7.38 -8.21
CA TYR A 644 -32.03 6.00 -8.62
C TYR A 644 -33.03 5.91 -9.79
N LYS A 645 -33.11 6.95 -10.63
CA LYS A 645 -34.00 6.96 -11.79
C LYS A 645 -33.47 6.05 -12.90
N GLY A 646 -34.39 5.34 -13.55
CA GLY A 646 -34.08 4.39 -14.62
C GLY A 646 -33.91 2.96 -14.11
N ARG A 647 -33.43 2.06 -14.98
CA ARG A 647 -33.13 0.68 -14.59
C ARG A 647 -31.74 0.63 -13.93
N PRO A 648 -31.58 -0.09 -12.80
CA PRO A 648 -30.27 -0.29 -12.21
C PRO A 648 -29.36 -1.10 -13.15
N ILE A 649 -28.09 -0.71 -13.21
CA ILE A 649 -26.97 -1.53 -13.69
C ILE A 649 -26.45 -2.32 -12.48
N GLY A 650 -26.25 -3.63 -12.66
CA GLY A 650 -26.02 -4.57 -11.57
C GLY A 650 -27.32 -5.25 -11.09
N PRO A 651 -27.35 -5.81 -9.86
CA PRO A 651 -26.34 -5.71 -8.82
C PRO A 651 -25.02 -6.44 -9.12
N TYR A 652 -23.92 -5.77 -8.79
CA TYR A 652 -22.61 -6.40 -8.72
C TYR A 652 -22.43 -6.98 -7.33
N PHE A 653 -22.51 -8.31 -7.22
CA PHE A 653 -22.34 -9.01 -5.95
C PHE A 653 -20.87 -9.28 -5.70
N GLY A 654 -20.35 -8.76 -4.58
CA GLY A 654 -19.00 -9.06 -4.15
C GLY A 654 -18.90 -10.51 -3.65
N PRO A 655 -17.73 -11.16 -3.80
CA PRO A 655 -16.46 -10.60 -4.26
C PRO A 655 -16.33 -10.50 -5.78
N VAL A 656 -16.16 -9.29 -6.32
CA VAL A 656 -15.97 -9.09 -7.76
C VAL A 656 -15.11 -7.86 -8.05
N SER A 657 -14.19 -8.02 -8.99
CA SER A 657 -13.43 -6.92 -9.60
C SER A 657 -13.95 -6.69 -11.03
N VAL A 658 -14.50 -5.52 -11.27
CA VAL A 658 -15.02 -5.06 -12.55
C VAL A 658 -13.97 -4.11 -13.14
N SER A 659 -13.19 -4.62 -14.10
CA SER A 659 -12.10 -3.88 -14.75
C SER A 659 -12.62 -2.75 -15.65
N VAL A 660 -13.82 -2.90 -16.20
CA VAL A 660 -14.56 -1.86 -16.91
C VAL A 660 -16.04 -1.94 -16.50
N VAL A 661 -16.58 -0.89 -15.88
CA VAL A 661 -18.02 -0.85 -15.54
C VAL A 661 -18.83 -0.73 -16.84
N ASP A 662 -19.71 -1.70 -17.07
CA ASP A 662 -20.27 -2.09 -18.38
C ASP A 662 -20.70 -0.95 -19.31
N GLY A 663 -20.29 -1.05 -20.60
CA GLY A 663 -21.00 -0.44 -21.73
C GLY A 663 -20.22 0.52 -22.64
N GLY A 664 -18.94 0.32 -22.89
CA GLY A 664 -18.26 0.93 -24.05
C GLY A 664 -16.78 1.23 -23.81
N GLU A 665 -15.95 0.82 -24.77
CA GLU A 665 -14.72 1.56 -25.05
C GLU A 665 -15.03 3.06 -25.06
N PRO A 666 -14.12 3.92 -24.55
CA PRO A 666 -14.38 5.34 -24.48
C PRO A 666 -14.67 5.90 -25.88
N SER A 667 -15.93 6.21 -26.18
CA SER A 667 -16.23 7.09 -27.31
C SER A 667 -15.75 8.48 -26.93
N GLU A 668 -14.96 9.12 -27.80
CA GLU A 668 -14.51 10.52 -27.68
C GLU A 668 -15.67 11.54 -27.83
N GLU A 669 -16.93 11.09 -27.79
CA GLU A 669 -18.09 11.97 -27.92
C GLU A 669 -18.43 12.69 -26.59
N PRO A 670 -18.59 14.02 -26.60
CA PRO A 670 -18.83 14.83 -25.40
C PRO A 670 -20.21 14.65 -24.74
N ASN A 671 -21.11 13.80 -25.27
CA ASN A 671 -22.49 13.61 -24.79
C ASN A 671 -22.85 12.14 -24.48
N ASP A 672 -21.91 11.37 -23.93
CA ASP A 672 -22.13 9.96 -23.59
C ASP A 672 -23.13 9.78 -22.43
N LYS A 673 -24.30 9.18 -22.75
CA LYS A 673 -25.42 8.92 -21.83
C LYS A 673 -25.16 7.78 -20.82
N SER A 674 -23.95 7.19 -20.80
CA SER A 674 -23.59 6.05 -19.95
C SER A 674 -23.10 6.40 -18.54
N GLN A 675 -22.97 7.69 -18.18
CA GLN A 675 -22.41 8.08 -16.89
C GLN A 675 -23.31 7.67 -15.71
N ILE A 676 -22.72 6.99 -14.72
CA ILE A 676 -23.39 6.69 -13.44
C ILE A 676 -23.61 7.98 -12.65
N LYS A 677 -24.86 8.26 -12.25
CA LYS A 677 -25.26 9.47 -11.51
C LYS A 677 -25.74 9.18 -10.09
N SER A 678 -26.10 7.95 -9.79
CA SER A 678 -26.42 7.52 -8.42
C SER A 678 -26.00 6.07 -8.19
N LEU A 679 -25.67 5.74 -6.94
CA LEU A 679 -25.37 4.37 -6.55
C LEU A 679 -25.94 4.01 -5.19
N LYS A 680 -26.13 2.71 -4.96
CA LYS A 680 -26.52 2.18 -3.66
C LYS A 680 -25.65 0.96 -3.34
N ILE A 681 -24.97 1.04 -2.21
CA ILE A 681 -24.18 -0.06 -1.67
C ILE A 681 -24.98 -0.64 -0.51
N VAL A 682 -25.25 -1.94 -0.55
CA VAL A 682 -26.00 -2.62 0.50
C VAL A 682 -25.26 -3.86 0.99
N PRO A 683 -25.40 -4.23 2.27
CA PRO A 683 -25.01 -5.55 2.72
C PRO A 683 -25.85 -6.58 1.95
N TYR A 684 -25.19 -7.62 1.46
CA TYR A 684 -25.82 -8.71 0.74
C TYR A 684 -25.50 -10.04 1.41
N LYS A 685 -26.55 -10.81 1.69
CA LYS A 685 -26.44 -12.21 2.06
C LYS A 685 -26.84 -13.04 0.84
N PRO A 686 -25.90 -13.65 0.13
CA PRO A 686 -26.23 -14.59 -0.94
C PRO A 686 -27.21 -15.68 -0.48
N VAL A 687 -28.21 -15.93 -1.32
CA VAL A 687 -29.20 -16.98 -1.10
C VAL A 687 -28.54 -18.32 -1.39
N ALA A 688 -28.58 -19.25 -0.43
CA ALA A 688 -28.10 -20.61 -0.65
C ALA A 688 -28.89 -21.27 -1.79
N VAL A 689 -28.18 -21.71 -2.83
CA VAL A 689 -28.72 -22.32 -4.06
C VAL A 689 -29.39 -23.70 -3.82
N ASP A 690 -29.50 -24.17 -2.58
CA ASP A 690 -30.25 -25.39 -2.24
C ASP A 690 -31.78 -25.25 -2.39
N SER A 691 -32.29 -24.04 -2.66
CA SER A 691 -33.73 -23.76 -2.80
C SER A 691 -34.29 -23.81 -4.23
N VAL A 692 -33.44 -23.81 -5.28
CA VAL A 692 -33.92 -23.79 -6.68
C VAL A 692 -34.14 -25.20 -7.25
N LYS A 693 -33.48 -26.23 -6.72
CA LYS A 693 -33.70 -27.62 -7.16
C LYS A 693 -35.08 -28.20 -6.81
N ARG A 694 -35.86 -27.57 -5.91
CA ARG A 694 -37.19 -28.08 -5.50
C ARG A 694 -38.38 -27.60 -6.34
N LYS A 695 -38.21 -26.69 -7.30
CA LYS A 695 -39.34 -26.22 -8.13
C LYS A 695 -39.40 -26.80 -9.55
N PHE A 696 -38.38 -27.51 -10.02
CA PHE A 696 -38.39 -28.16 -11.34
C PHE A 696 -38.69 -29.67 -11.35
N SER A 697 -38.94 -30.32 -10.20
CA SER A 697 -39.28 -31.76 -10.16
C SER A 697 -40.74 -32.08 -9.83
N LYS A 698 -41.66 -31.10 -9.82
CA LYS A 698 -43.10 -31.34 -9.67
C LYS A 698 -43.88 -30.70 -10.83
N GLY A 699 -43.75 -31.32 -12.01
CA GLY A 699 -44.46 -30.92 -13.21
C GLY A 699 -44.63 -32.07 -14.20
N LYS A 700 -45.57 -32.97 -13.89
CA LYS A 700 -46.28 -33.89 -14.81
C LYS A 700 -45.44 -34.93 -15.58
N SER A 701 -45.32 -36.12 -14.99
CA SER A 701 -45.56 -37.35 -15.76
C SER A 701 -47.07 -37.63 -15.70
N LYS A 702 -47.78 -37.40 -16.80
CA LYS A 702 -49.07 -38.03 -17.07
C LYS A 702 -48.89 -38.88 -18.32
N ASN A 703 -49.04 -40.18 -18.12
CA ASN A 703 -49.18 -41.20 -19.15
C ASN A 703 -50.20 -40.77 -20.22
N HIS A 704 -49.84 -40.97 -21.49
CA HIS A 704 -50.80 -41.45 -22.47
C HIS A 704 -50.16 -42.59 -23.27
N LYS A 705 -50.65 -43.80 -23.01
CA LYS A 705 -50.83 -44.83 -24.03
C LYS A 705 -52.11 -44.45 -24.78
N GLU A 706 -51.99 -44.18 -26.07
CA GLU A 706 -52.57 -44.94 -27.20
C GLU A 706 -52.06 -44.33 -28.50
#